data_AF-A0A969Z586-F1
#
_entry.id   AF-A0A969Z586-F1
#
_cell.length_a   1.000
_cell.length_b   1.000
_cell.length_c   1.000
_cell.angle_alpha   90.00
_cell.angle_beta   90.00
_cell.angle_gamma   90.00
#
_symmetry.space_group_name_H-M   'P 1'
#
loop_
_entity.id
_entity.type
_entity.pdbx_description
1 polymer ?
#
loop_
_entity_poly.entity_id
_entity_poly.type
_entity_poly.pdbx_seq_one_letter_code
_entity_poly.pdbx_strand_id
1 'polypeptide(L)'
;SLGGLKAEFAENAAKKRANYELLQNNENWLEGLKTEITKLRDELYGLENHENSLKGDIRLSQERINNYQQRLKSAKLDEGKYKEMLVKISSEVKAREADAYTQKLSYHHKLVELTLYENYLARLQEELSLLNAQFELDKANIFTHIEDEANLKNTINEKEGLLNRLREKNTRLTIKNQELTKTINYNQSALSKLEHDIDGLSADIKELSLVLGNLLKQKDITLQKLRKLEEININLENELRGINNRLITIKDNEEKLVGYSPAVKKVLSLQNEIPGIMGVIGELITVPIGLETAIETIAGRGLENIVVTSSEDAKKVIEYLKANKAGRLTLLPLDLLRVNKVTNIAINQVKQEKGVLGVAAELISCEEAYRKPIDYIFARSLVVENIEVSIRLFDKYQLPYNLVTLAGEVLNSRGAMTGGSSSNKMNYSPLKRRSEERNLIQQKAELNAQLQLNLTNLTNLKIDLAESEQEINNIKNTYNEKELHLKLATKQKDLIKEEVSHTLLNKNNAISELGDINNNITSLNAELSQLENDLENIAKTSTSYTNQLESLRLRIDEKQKDYEIGQARLPSYYEYLLAKEEELIKIKNNLEQFLNVKDSYYDSWQNAILISSKLVTDINLEMEKTKQLALQSQSNADELAVIKNKLDLKKTSISVEEAKIKNLKEILKPLNEHIIKLESSIHNDELQLARLETQLVNLKEKYQTITKQELPDNTDITYTTSEIRQFRAELAKLVEELALIGTVDLDSITEYKEITDRVDFLLKQLGDIKMGKEALEELL
;
A
#
# COMPACT_ATOMS: atom_id res chain seq x y z
N SER A 1 -60.24 -185.64 89.61
CA SER A 1 -59.87 -185.55 91.02
C SER A 1 -59.65 -184.08 91.36
N LEU A 2 -60.02 -183.64 92.58
CA LEU A 2 -59.89 -182.25 93.02
C LEU A 2 -58.46 -181.66 92.88
N GLY A 3 -57.44 -182.54 92.77
CA GLY A 3 -56.04 -182.16 92.51
C GLY A 3 -55.72 -181.73 91.08
N GLY A 4 -56.51 -182.10 90.07
CA GLY A 4 -56.26 -181.72 88.66
C GLY A 4 -56.65 -180.27 88.35
N LEU A 5 -57.75 -179.80 88.94
CA LEU A 5 -58.30 -178.47 88.71
C LEU A 5 -57.45 -177.34 89.32
N LYS A 6 -56.63 -177.61 90.35
CA LYS A 6 -55.77 -176.61 91.00
C LYS A 6 -54.50 -176.26 90.23
N ALA A 7 -54.02 -177.14 89.35
CA ALA A 7 -52.79 -176.91 88.58
C ALA A 7 -53.01 -175.96 87.38
N GLU A 8 -54.17 -176.06 86.73
CA GLU A 8 -54.52 -175.29 85.52
C GLU A 8 -54.75 -173.78 85.80
N PHE A 9 -55.11 -173.44 87.03
CA PHE A 9 -55.30 -172.05 87.47
C PHE A 9 -53.98 -171.27 87.58
N ALA A 10 -52.89 -171.92 88.02
CA ALA A 10 -51.61 -171.26 88.28
C ALA A 10 -50.87 -170.81 87.00
N GLU A 11 -50.98 -171.58 85.91
CA GLU A 11 -50.28 -171.27 84.66
C GLU A 11 -50.85 -170.01 83.96
N ASN A 12 -52.18 -169.86 83.97
CA ASN A 12 -52.85 -168.74 83.31
C ASN A 12 -52.63 -167.39 84.02
N ALA A 13 -52.38 -167.38 85.34
CA ALA A 13 -52.09 -166.16 86.08
C ALA A 13 -50.73 -165.53 85.71
N ALA A 14 -49.72 -166.34 85.36
CA ALA A 14 -48.38 -165.85 85.01
C ALA A 14 -48.35 -165.13 83.66
N LYS A 15 -49.05 -165.66 82.64
CA LYS A 15 -49.14 -165.06 81.29
C LYS A 15 -49.78 -163.66 81.29
N LYS A 16 -50.65 -163.36 82.25
CA LYS A 16 -51.31 -162.04 82.38
C LYS A 16 -50.34 -160.92 82.76
N ARG A 17 -49.35 -161.19 83.62
CA ARG A 17 -48.44 -160.17 84.16
C ARG A 17 -47.48 -159.63 83.09
N ALA A 18 -46.89 -160.50 82.28
CA ALA A 18 -45.90 -160.12 81.26
C ALA A 18 -46.47 -159.18 80.18
N ASN A 19 -47.74 -159.36 79.79
CA ASN A 19 -48.37 -158.53 78.76
C ASN A 19 -48.71 -157.10 79.23
N TYR A 20 -48.79 -156.84 80.53
CA TYR A 20 -49.09 -155.51 81.07
C TYR A 20 -47.87 -154.59 81.07
N GLU A 21 -46.67 -155.13 81.34
CA GLU A 21 -45.41 -154.34 81.31
C GLU A 21 -45.06 -153.84 79.90
N LEU A 22 -45.31 -154.64 78.86
CA LEU A 22 -45.07 -154.24 77.46
C LEU A 22 -45.97 -153.09 77.01
N LEU A 23 -47.18 -152.97 77.55
CA LEU A 23 -48.11 -151.90 77.19
C LEU A 23 -47.61 -150.53 77.67
N GLN A 24 -47.07 -150.46 78.89
CA GLN A 24 -46.67 -149.21 79.53
C GLN A 24 -45.42 -148.59 78.87
N ASN A 25 -44.47 -149.40 78.40
CA ASN A 25 -43.30 -148.90 77.69
C ASN A 25 -43.63 -148.25 76.34
N ASN A 26 -44.59 -148.80 75.60
CA ASN A 26 -44.97 -148.27 74.29
C ASN A 26 -45.72 -146.92 74.41
N GLU A 27 -46.49 -146.71 75.48
CA GLU A 27 -47.21 -145.45 75.72
C GLU A 27 -46.24 -144.27 75.99
N ASN A 28 -45.17 -144.47 76.77
CA ASN A 28 -44.18 -143.43 77.07
C ASN A 28 -43.36 -143.00 75.83
N TRP A 29 -43.03 -143.92 74.92
CA TRP A 29 -42.27 -143.61 73.71
C TRP A 29 -43.05 -142.68 72.75
N LEU A 30 -44.37 -142.81 72.74
CA LEU A 30 -45.27 -142.05 71.88
C LEU A 30 -45.32 -140.56 72.24
N GLU A 31 -45.24 -140.25 73.53
CA GLU A 31 -45.31 -138.88 74.04
C GLU A 31 -44.04 -138.09 73.71
N GLY A 32 -42.87 -138.74 73.76
CA GLY A 32 -41.60 -138.14 73.34
C GLY A 32 -41.60 -137.67 71.88
N LEU A 33 -42.12 -138.49 70.96
CA LEU A 33 -42.19 -138.14 69.53
C LEU A 33 -43.12 -136.94 69.24
N LYS A 34 -44.18 -136.73 70.02
CA LYS A 34 -45.11 -135.60 69.84
C LYS A 34 -44.46 -134.25 70.16
N THR A 35 -43.53 -134.20 71.12
CA THR A 35 -42.83 -132.96 71.51
C THR A 35 -41.77 -132.49 70.52
N GLU A 36 -41.17 -133.38 69.73
CA GLU A 36 -40.20 -132.98 68.69
C GLU A 36 -40.88 -132.34 67.47
N ILE A 37 -42.09 -132.77 67.12
CA ILE A 37 -42.84 -132.23 65.98
C ILE A 37 -43.23 -130.77 66.17
N THR A 38 -43.52 -130.33 67.41
CA THR A 38 -43.89 -128.94 67.68
C THR A 38 -42.71 -127.98 67.46
N LYS A 39 -41.50 -128.34 67.89
CA LYS A 39 -40.29 -127.52 67.67
C LYS A 39 -39.96 -127.31 66.19
N LEU A 40 -40.05 -128.36 65.38
CA LEU A 40 -39.80 -128.27 63.93
C LEU A 40 -40.83 -127.40 63.20
N ARG A 41 -42.04 -127.22 63.76
CA ARG A 41 -43.08 -126.36 63.19
C ARG A 41 -42.77 -124.87 63.39
N ASP A 42 -42.23 -124.48 64.54
CA ASP A 42 -41.93 -123.08 64.84
C ASP A 42 -40.75 -122.57 64.00
N GLU A 43 -39.71 -123.39 63.79
CA GLU A 43 -38.59 -123.03 62.91
C GLU A 43 -39.03 -122.79 61.46
N LEU A 44 -40.02 -123.56 60.97
CA LEU A 44 -40.56 -123.43 59.61
C LEU A 44 -41.29 -122.09 59.39
N TYR A 45 -42.06 -121.63 60.37
CA TYR A 45 -42.76 -120.33 60.29
C TYR A 45 -41.80 -119.14 60.26
N GLY A 46 -40.69 -119.21 61.01
CA GLY A 46 -39.69 -118.13 61.05
C GLY A 46 -39.03 -117.90 59.68
N LEU A 47 -38.64 -118.99 59.02
CA LEU A 47 -37.98 -118.91 57.71
C LEU A 47 -38.94 -118.47 56.58
N GLU A 48 -40.22 -118.88 56.61
CA GLU A 48 -41.21 -118.44 55.60
C GLU A 48 -41.47 -116.92 55.64
N ASN A 49 -41.46 -116.30 56.82
CA ASN A 49 -41.61 -114.84 56.94
C ASN A 49 -40.40 -114.08 56.38
N HIS A 50 -39.18 -114.57 56.63
CA HIS A 50 -37.98 -113.92 56.12
C HIS A 50 -37.91 -113.94 54.59
N GLU A 51 -38.33 -115.05 53.97
CA GLU A 51 -38.40 -115.20 52.51
C GLU A 51 -39.40 -114.23 51.85
N ASN A 52 -40.53 -113.94 52.50
CA ASN A 52 -41.49 -112.96 51.99
C ASN A 52 -40.96 -111.52 52.05
N SER A 53 -40.17 -111.17 53.08
CA SER A 53 -39.55 -109.85 53.18
C SER A 53 -38.53 -109.62 52.05
N LEU A 54 -37.66 -110.60 51.80
CA LEU A 54 -36.63 -110.52 50.75
C LEU A 54 -37.24 -110.33 49.36
N LYS A 55 -38.36 -111.00 49.04
CA LYS A 55 -39.08 -110.82 47.78
C LYS A 55 -39.69 -109.43 47.62
N GLY A 56 -40.14 -108.81 48.72
CA GLY A 56 -40.65 -107.43 48.73
C GLY A 56 -39.57 -106.41 48.36
N ASP A 57 -38.39 -106.52 48.96
CA ASP A 57 -37.28 -105.59 48.73
C ASP A 57 -36.73 -105.67 47.30
N ILE A 58 -36.63 -106.89 46.73
CA ILE A 58 -36.22 -107.08 45.33
C ILE A 58 -37.16 -106.35 44.37
N ARG A 59 -38.48 -106.40 44.61
CA ARG A 59 -39.47 -105.72 43.76
C ARG A 59 -39.33 -104.19 43.81
N LEU A 60 -39.12 -103.64 45.00
CA LEU A 60 -38.96 -102.18 45.19
C LEU A 60 -37.71 -101.64 44.48
N SER A 61 -36.57 -102.32 44.59
CA SER A 61 -35.37 -101.88 43.86
C SER A 61 -35.52 -102.03 42.34
N GLN A 62 -36.26 -103.03 41.84
CA GLN A 62 -36.54 -103.16 40.41
C GLN A 62 -37.39 -101.98 39.87
N GLU A 63 -38.36 -101.50 40.65
CA GLU A 63 -39.14 -100.30 40.29
C GLU A 63 -38.29 -99.03 40.27
N ARG A 64 -37.35 -98.88 41.24
CA ARG A 64 -36.41 -97.76 41.27
C ARG A 64 -35.51 -97.72 40.03
N ILE A 65 -34.96 -98.87 39.62
CA ILE A 65 -34.13 -98.98 38.41
C ILE A 65 -34.90 -98.49 37.17
N ASN A 66 -36.17 -98.90 37.03
CA ASN A 66 -36.99 -98.50 35.89
C ASN A 66 -37.27 -96.98 35.86
N ASN A 67 -37.51 -96.37 37.03
CA ASN A 67 -37.67 -94.91 37.12
C ASN A 67 -36.40 -94.16 36.71
N TYR A 68 -35.23 -94.59 37.19
CA TYR A 68 -33.96 -93.98 36.80
C TYR A 68 -33.67 -94.14 35.30
N GLN A 69 -34.01 -95.28 34.70
CA GLN A 69 -33.86 -95.49 33.25
C GLN A 69 -34.74 -94.55 32.43
N GLN A 70 -35.99 -94.31 32.85
CA GLN A 70 -36.87 -93.34 32.16
C GLN A 70 -36.31 -91.90 32.24
N ARG A 71 -35.84 -91.48 33.42
CA ARG A 71 -35.23 -90.16 33.62
C ARG A 71 -33.92 -90.00 32.83
N LEU A 72 -33.15 -91.07 32.68
CA LEU A 72 -31.94 -91.06 31.86
C LEU A 72 -32.27 -90.82 30.38
N LYS A 73 -33.34 -91.44 29.89
CA LYS A 73 -33.80 -91.26 28.50
C LYS A 73 -34.21 -89.82 28.21
N SER A 74 -34.95 -89.17 29.13
CA SER A 74 -35.31 -87.75 28.97
C SER A 74 -34.08 -86.84 29.03
N ALA A 75 -33.17 -87.06 29.97
CA ALA A 75 -31.95 -86.26 30.10
C ALA A 75 -31.06 -86.32 28.84
N LYS A 76 -30.91 -87.50 28.22
CA LYS A 76 -30.16 -87.64 26.95
C LYS A 76 -30.84 -86.96 25.76
N LEU A 77 -32.18 -86.91 25.75
CA LEU A 77 -32.93 -86.23 24.70
C LEU A 77 -32.78 -84.71 24.80
N ASP A 78 -32.77 -84.17 26.02
CA ASP A 78 -32.51 -82.76 26.26
C ASP A 78 -31.04 -82.38 25.97
N GLU A 79 -30.08 -83.25 26.31
CA GLU A 79 -28.67 -83.10 25.91
C GLU A 79 -28.53 -82.94 24.39
N GLY A 80 -29.20 -83.79 23.60
CA GLY A 80 -29.20 -83.71 22.14
C GLY A 80 -29.77 -82.39 21.61
N LYS A 81 -30.92 -81.96 22.14
CA LYS A 81 -31.56 -80.69 21.75
C LYS A 81 -30.67 -79.49 22.03
N TYR A 82 -30.09 -79.40 23.23
CA TYR A 82 -29.22 -78.28 23.59
C TYR A 82 -27.96 -78.23 22.71
N LYS A 83 -27.38 -79.39 22.36
CA LYS A 83 -26.25 -79.47 21.43
C LYS A 83 -26.58 -78.96 20.03
N GLU A 84 -27.73 -79.32 19.47
CA GLU A 84 -28.15 -78.83 18.15
C GLU A 84 -28.41 -77.31 18.15
N MET A 85 -29.05 -76.79 19.19
CA MET A 85 -29.28 -75.34 19.33
C MET A 85 -27.96 -74.58 19.47
N LEU A 86 -27.00 -75.10 20.24
CA LEU A 86 -25.66 -74.51 20.36
C LEU A 86 -24.94 -74.40 19.02
N VAL A 87 -25.00 -75.44 18.18
CA VAL A 87 -24.39 -75.41 16.85
C VAL A 87 -25.02 -74.30 15.99
N LYS A 88 -26.36 -74.21 15.95
CA LYS A 88 -27.07 -73.16 15.21
C LYS A 88 -26.72 -71.76 15.69
N ILE A 89 -26.83 -71.51 17.00
CA ILE A 89 -26.50 -70.20 17.59
C ILE A 89 -25.04 -69.84 17.33
N SER A 90 -24.10 -70.79 17.45
CA SER A 90 -22.69 -70.54 17.18
C SER A 90 -22.41 -70.14 15.72
N SER A 91 -23.17 -70.69 14.77
CA SER A 91 -23.06 -70.31 13.36
C SER A 91 -23.62 -68.91 13.09
N GLU A 92 -24.73 -68.55 13.73
CA GLU A 92 -25.31 -67.20 13.64
C GLU A 92 -24.43 -66.13 14.28
N VAL A 93 -23.79 -66.44 15.42
CA VAL A 93 -22.81 -65.55 16.06
C VAL A 93 -21.66 -65.25 15.09
N LYS A 94 -21.06 -66.28 14.46
CA LYS A 94 -19.99 -66.09 13.48
C LYS A 94 -20.42 -65.26 12.27
N ALA A 95 -21.63 -65.46 11.76
CA ALA A 95 -22.16 -64.67 10.65
C ALA A 95 -22.31 -63.19 11.02
N ARG A 96 -22.81 -62.89 12.22
CA ARG A 96 -22.94 -61.50 12.71
C ARG A 96 -21.60 -60.86 13.05
N GLU A 97 -20.63 -61.61 13.55
CA GLU A 97 -19.25 -61.12 13.74
C GLU A 97 -18.63 -60.69 12.41
N ALA A 98 -18.84 -61.46 11.34
CA ALA A 98 -18.38 -61.12 10.01
C ALA A 98 -19.07 -59.85 9.47
N ASP A 99 -20.40 -59.74 9.60
CA ASP A 99 -21.14 -58.53 9.20
C ASP A 99 -20.66 -57.30 9.97
N ALA A 100 -20.52 -57.39 11.30
CA ALA A 100 -19.98 -56.31 12.13
C ALA A 100 -18.60 -55.84 11.66
N TYR A 101 -17.72 -56.77 11.27
CA TYR A 101 -16.40 -56.44 10.73
C TYR A 101 -16.50 -55.68 9.40
N THR A 102 -17.37 -56.12 8.48
CA THR A 102 -17.55 -55.43 7.18
C THR A 102 -18.11 -54.01 7.34
N GLN A 103 -19.11 -53.83 8.21
CA GLN A 103 -19.67 -52.51 8.50
C GLN A 103 -18.62 -51.58 9.15
N LYS A 104 -17.78 -52.13 10.05
CA LYS A 104 -16.69 -51.38 10.69
C LYS A 104 -15.64 -50.92 9.66
N LEU A 105 -15.32 -51.77 8.69
CA LEU A 105 -14.41 -51.42 7.61
C LEU A 105 -14.99 -50.32 6.69
N SER A 106 -16.30 -50.39 6.38
CA SER A 106 -17.00 -49.34 5.65
C SER A 106 -16.99 -48.00 6.40
N TYR A 107 -17.23 -48.01 7.71
CA TYR A 107 -17.15 -46.83 8.57
C TYR A 107 -15.76 -46.19 8.51
N HIS A 108 -14.70 -46.99 8.72
CA HIS A 108 -13.33 -46.49 8.66
C HIS A 108 -12.93 -45.94 7.29
N HIS A 109 -13.38 -46.59 6.20
CA HIS A 109 -13.13 -46.07 4.86
C HIS A 109 -13.75 -44.68 4.66
N LYS A 110 -15.02 -44.50 5.06
CA LYS A 110 -15.69 -43.20 4.97
C LYS A 110 -15.05 -42.14 5.89
N LEU A 111 -14.57 -42.55 7.06
CA LEU A 111 -13.86 -41.66 7.98
C LEU A 111 -12.57 -41.12 7.33
N VAL A 112 -11.81 -41.97 6.63
CA VAL A 112 -10.64 -41.53 5.87
C VAL A 112 -11.03 -40.56 4.75
N GLU A 113 -12.09 -40.85 3.99
CA GLU A 113 -12.59 -39.92 2.96
C GLU A 113 -12.96 -38.55 3.55
N LEU A 114 -13.64 -38.51 4.70
CA LEU A 114 -13.97 -37.27 5.41
C LEU A 114 -12.70 -36.49 5.75
N THR A 115 -11.69 -37.13 6.35
CA THR A 115 -10.45 -36.45 6.73
C THR A 115 -9.70 -35.88 5.52
N LEU A 116 -9.67 -36.59 4.39
CA LEU A 116 -9.06 -36.09 3.16
C LEU A 116 -9.83 -34.88 2.61
N TYR A 117 -11.15 -34.92 2.71
CA TYR A 117 -12.02 -33.84 2.25
C TYR A 117 -11.93 -32.59 3.14
N GLU A 118 -11.81 -32.75 4.45
CA GLU A 118 -11.54 -31.66 5.40
C GLU A 118 -10.19 -30.99 5.12
N ASN A 119 -9.15 -31.78 4.84
CA ASN A 119 -7.84 -31.25 4.45
C ASN A 119 -7.90 -30.49 3.11
N TYR A 120 -8.70 -30.97 2.15
CA TYR A 120 -8.93 -30.27 0.90
C TYR A 120 -9.60 -28.90 1.14
N LEU A 121 -10.65 -28.85 1.98
CA LEU A 121 -11.32 -27.60 2.33
C LEU A 121 -10.39 -26.63 3.08
N ALA A 122 -9.57 -27.12 4.00
CA ALA A 122 -8.60 -26.29 4.72
C ALA A 122 -7.58 -25.65 3.77
N ARG A 123 -7.06 -26.42 2.80
CA ARG A 123 -6.17 -25.87 1.76
C ARG A 123 -6.85 -24.82 0.90
N LEU A 124 -8.10 -25.05 0.53
CA LEU A 124 -8.86 -24.11 -0.29
C LEU A 124 -9.13 -22.81 0.47
N GLN A 125 -9.41 -22.90 1.78
CA GLN A 125 -9.55 -21.74 2.67
C GLN A 125 -8.22 -20.97 2.82
N GLU A 126 -7.10 -21.67 2.91
CA GLU A 126 -5.77 -21.05 2.96
C GLU A 126 -5.46 -20.31 1.64
N GLU A 127 -5.68 -20.95 0.49
CA GLU A 127 -5.55 -20.34 -0.85
C GLU A 127 -6.40 -19.07 -0.98
N LEU A 128 -7.67 -19.12 -0.53
CA LEU A 128 -8.55 -17.96 -0.50
C LEU A 128 -8.03 -16.83 0.38
N SER A 129 -7.46 -17.16 1.55
CA SER A 129 -6.92 -16.13 2.44
C SER A 129 -5.71 -15.43 1.83
N LEU A 130 -4.82 -16.17 1.16
CA LEU A 130 -3.66 -15.62 0.44
C LEU A 130 -4.10 -14.76 -0.75
N LEU A 131 -5.08 -15.22 -1.55
CA LEU A 131 -5.59 -14.46 -2.68
C LEU A 131 -6.26 -13.15 -2.23
N ASN A 132 -7.06 -13.19 -1.16
CA ASN A 132 -7.69 -11.99 -0.59
C ASN A 132 -6.66 -11.00 -0.02
N ALA A 133 -5.61 -11.50 0.65
CA ALA A 133 -4.52 -10.67 1.13
C ALA A 133 -3.78 -9.96 -0.02
N GLN A 134 -3.49 -10.68 -1.11
CA GLN A 134 -2.89 -10.10 -2.31
C GLN A 134 -3.81 -9.07 -2.97
N PHE A 135 -5.12 -9.36 -3.05
CA PHE A 135 -6.11 -8.44 -3.60
C PHE A 135 -6.17 -7.12 -2.82
N GLU A 136 -6.19 -7.15 -1.49
CA GLU A 136 -6.19 -5.91 -0.70
C GLU A 136 -4.87 -5.14 -0.81
N LEU A 137 -3.73 -5.82 -0.97
CA LEU A 137 -2.43 -5.18 -1.21
C LEU A 137 -2.40 -4.47 -2.56
N ASP A 138 -2.80 -5.14 -3.64
CA ASP A 138 -2.80 -4.56 -5.00
C ASP A 138 -3.82 -3.41 -5.11
N LYS A 139 -4.95 -3.52 -4.41
CA LYS A 139 -5.94 -2.45 -4.28
C LYS A 139 -5.38 -1.22 -3.57
N ALA A 140 -4.63 -1.40 -2.49
CA ALA A 140 -3.95 -0.30 -1.80
C ALA A 140 -2.93 0.39 -2.73
N ASN A 141 -2.14 -0.37 -3.48
CA ASN A 141 -1.18 0.17 -4.45
C ASN A 141 -1.84 0.99 -5.58
N ILE A 142 -3.03 0.58 -6.04
CA ILE A 142 -3.78 1.36 -7.03
C ILE A 142 -4.22 2.70 -6.44
N PHE A 143 -4.73 2.72 -5.21
CA PHE A 143 -5.14 3.98 -4.58
C PHE A 143 -3.95 4.94 -4.43
N THR A 144 -2.77 4.45 -4.02
CA THR A 144 -1.57 5.29 -3.95
C THR A 144 -1.16 5.80 -5.33
N HIS A 145 -1.20 4.95 -6.36
CA HIS A 145 -0.86 5.38 -7.72
C HIS A 145 -1.85 6.39 -8.31
N ILE A 146 -3.14 6.28 -8.01
CA ILE A 146 -4.15 7.28 -8.42
C ILE A 146 -3.90 8.61 -7.71
N GLU A 147 -3.55 8.58 -6.42
CA GLU A 147 -3.20 9.79 -5.67
C GLU A 147 -1.92 10.44 -6.21
N ASP A 148 -0.89 9.65 -6.51
CA ASP A 148 0.34 10.10 -7.14
C ASP A 148 0.08 10.70 -8.53
N GLU A 149 -0.76 10.07 -9.35
CA GLU A 149 -1.16 10.58 -10.67
C GLU A 149 -1.87 11.93 -10.55
N ALA A 150 -2.79 12.07 -9.59
CA ALA A 150 -3.50 13.33 -9.35
C ALA A 150 -2.53 14.43 -8.88
N ASN A 151 -1.61 14.10 -7.97
CA ASN A 151 -0.59 15.03 -7.49
C ASN A 151 0.36 15.48 -8.60
N LEU A 152 0.87 14.54 -9.41
CA LEU A 152 1.71 14.84 -10.58
C LEU A 152 0.97 15.74 -11.57
N LYS A 153 -0.28 15.43 -11.90
CA LYS A 153 -1.10 16.22 -12.82
C LYS A 153 -1.31 17.65 -12.31
N ASN A 154 -1.51 17.83 -11.02
CA ASN A 154 -1.58 19.16 -10.40
C ASN A 154 -0.26 19.90 -10.52
N THR A 155 0.88 19.26 -10.22
CA THR A 155 2.20 19.89 -10.35
C THR A 155 2.53 20.27 -11.80
N ILE A 156 2.15 19.44 -12.78
CA ILE A 156 2.28 19.74 -14.21
C ILE A 156 1.47 20.99 -14.55
N ASN A 157 0.19 21.04 -14.18
CA ASN A 157 -0.67 22.20 -14.44
C ASN A 157 -0.12 23.50 -13.81
N GLU A 158 0.42 23.44 -12.59
CA GLU A 158 1.06 24.59 -11.93
C GLU A 158 2.29 25.09 -12.69
N LYS A 159 3.14 24.15 -13.13
CA LYS A 159 4.37 24.43 -13.89
C LYS A 159 4.04 24.95 -15.29
N GLU A 160 3.03 24.41 -15.98
CA GLU A 160 2.52 24.96 -17.24
C GLU A 160 1.97 26.38 -17.07
N GLY A 161 1.26 26.65 -15.97
CA GLY A 161 0.79 27.99 -15.64
C GLY A 161 1.94 28.98 -15.40
N LEU A 162 3.05 28.53 -14.80
CA LEU A 162 4.27 29.33 -14.67
C LEU A 162 4.97 29.54 -16.02
N LEU A 163 5.04 28.48 -16.84
CA LEU A 163 5.63 28.52 -18.18
C LEU A 163 4.93 29.56 -19.06
N ASN A 164 3.60 29.57 -19.07
CA ASN A 164 2.81 30.52 -19.85
C ASN A 164 3.05 31.96 -19.39
N ARG A 165 3.11 32.21 -18.08
CA ARG A 165 3.46 33.54 -17.53
C ARG A 165 4.87 33.99 -17.95
N LEU A 166 5.84 33.09 -17.95
CA LEU A 166 7.20 33.39 -18.41
C LEU A 166 7.24 33.66 -19.92
N ARG A 167 6.51 32.88 -20.73
CA ARG A 167 6.38 33.10 -22.19
C ARG A 167 5.74 34.45 -22.51
N GLU A 168 4.68 34.84 -21.81
CA GLU A 168 4.07 36.17 -21.95
C GLU A 168 5.03 37.30 -21.55
N LYS A 169 5.79 37.12 -20.45
CA LYS A 169 6.81 38.11 -20.05
C LYS A 169 7.91 38.21 -21.11
N ASN A 170 8.33 37.08 -21.68
CA ASN A 170 9.33 37.01 -22.73
C ASN A 170 8.87 37.75 -24.00
N THR A 171 7.64 37.54 -24.46
CA THR A 171 7.11 38.24 -25.64
C THR A 171 7.02 39.74 -25.39
N ARG A 172 6.55 40.18 -24.21
CA ARG A 172 6.51 41.61 -23.83
C ARG A 172 7.89 42.25 -23.83
N LEU A 173 8.89 41.59 -23.24
CA LEU A 173 10.27 42.09 -23.22
C LEU A 173 10.89 42.11 -24.61
N THR A 174 10.58 41.12 -25.45
CA THR A 174 11.04 41.07 -26.85
C THR A 174 10.49 42.25 -27.65
N ILE A 175 9.20 42.57 -27.51
CA ILE A 175 8.57 43.75 -28.13
C ILE A 175 9.24 45.03 -27.63
N LYS A 176 9.41 45.19 -26.30
CA LYS A 176 10.11 46.34 -25.71
C LYS A 176 11.53 46.50 -26.26
N ASN A 177 12.25 45.40 -26.45
CA ASN A 177 13.61 45.42 -27.00
C ASN A 177 13.64 45.87 -28.47
N GLN A 178 12.64 45.47 -29.27
CA GLN A 178 12.47 45.96 -30.63
C GLN A 178 12.16 47.46 -30.66
N GLU A 179 11.30 47.95 -29.77
CA GLU A 179 11.00 49.39 -29.64
C GLU A 179 12.24 50.18 -29.24
N LEU A 180 12.99 49.73 -28.24
CA LEU A 180 14.26 50.34 -27.83
C LEU A 180 15.29 50.35 -28.97
N THR A 181 15.31 49.31 -29.80
CA THR A 181 16.20 49.28 -30.97
C THR A 181 15.79 50.31 -32.01
N LYS A 182 14.48 50.50 -32.24
CA LYS A 182 13.98 51.55 -33.15
C LYS A 182 14.32 52.94 -32.64
N THR A 183 14.16 53.22 -31.34
CA THR A 183 14.49 54.53 -30.76
C THR A 183 15.98 54.82 -30.81
N ILE A 184 16.83 53.83 -30.53
CA ILE A 184 18.30 53.97 -30.68
C ILE A 184 18.66 54.32 -32.13
N ASN A 185 18.13 53.59 -33.11
CA ASN A 185 18.43 53.85 -34.52
C ASN A 185 17.97 55.24 -34.96
N TYR A 186 16.78 55.67 -34.52
CA TYR A 186 16.25 57.01 -34.78
C TYR A 186 17.17 58.10 -34.19
N ASN A 187 17.53 57.99 -32.91
CA ASN A 187 18.38 58.97 -32.24
C ASN A 187 19.82 58.97 -32.79
N GLN A 188 20.37 57.82 -33.19
CA GLN A 188 21.67 57.73 -33.87
C GLN A 188 21.64 58.44 -35.23
N SER A 189 20.55 58.29 -35.99
CA SER A 189 20.39 59.02 -37.25
C SER A 189 20.27 60.54 -37.02
N ALA A 190 19.57 60.97 -35.96
CA ALA A 190 19.47 62.37 -35.58
C ALA A 190 20.84 62.94 -35.16
N LEU A 191 21.63 62.19 -34.38
CA LEU A 191 23.00 62.54 -34.03
C LEU A 191 23.87 62.75 -35.27
N SER A 192 23.82 61.84 -36.24
CA SER A 192 24.63 61.97 -37.46
C SER A 192 24.31 63.23 -38.27
N LYS A 193 23.03 63.63 -38.32
CA LYS A 193 22.61 64.89 -38.96
C LYS A 193 23.12 66.10 -38.20
N LEU A 194 22.96 66.09 -36.87
CA LEU A 194 23.44 67.18 -36.02
C LEU A 194 24.96 67.34 -36.07
N GLU A 195 25.70 66.24 -36.15
CA GLU A 195 27.16 66.25 -36.32
C GLU A 195 27.55 66.91 -37.65
N HIS A 196 26.85 66.57 -38.74
CA HIS A 196 27.06 67.21 -40.03
C HIS A 196 26.74 68.72 -40.00
N ASP A 197 25.64 69.11 -39.34
CA ASP A 197 25.25 70.51 -39.19
C ASP A 197 26.25 71.31 -38.35
N ILE A 198 26.77 70.70 -37.26
CA ILE A 198 27.82 71.28 -36.41
C ILE A 198 29.10 71.49 -37.21
N ASP A 199 29.53 70.50 -38.00
CA ASP A 199 30.72 70.60 -38.83
C ASP A 199 30.57 71.72 -39.86
N GLY A 200 29.41 71.82 -40.53
CA GLY A 200 29.09 72.90 -41.46
C GLY A 200 29.10 74.28 -40.81
N LEU A 201 28.42 74.45 -39.69
CA LEU A 201 28.42 75.71 -38.92
C LEU A 201 29.81 76.10 -38.45
N SER A 202 30.63 75.12 -38.04
CA SER A 202 32.01 75.38 -37.60
C SER A 202 32.90 75.85 -38.76
N ALA A 203 32.66 75.36 -39.98
CA ALA A 203 33.35 75.81 -41.18
C ALA A 203 32.93 77.24 -41.56
N ASP A 204 31.62 77.53 -41.57
CA ASP A 204 31.08 78.87 -41.82
C ASP A 204 31.67 79.91 -40.85
N ILE A 205 31.70 79.59 -39.55
CA ILE A 205 32.25 80.47 -38.50
C ILE A 205 33.73 80.74 -38.74
N LYS A 206 34.52 79.73 -39.13
CA LYS A 206 35.94 79.91 -39.46
C LYS A 206 36.11 80.84 -40.66
N GLU A 207 35.34 80.64 -41.72
CA GLU A 207 35.38 81.50 -42.91
C GLU A 207 35.00 82.94 -42.56
N LEU A 208 33.88 83.16 -41.87
CA LEU A 208 33.45 84.49 -41.43
C LEU A 208 34.48 85.16 -40.52
N SER A 209 35.16 84.40 -39.64
CA SER A 209 36.21 84.95 -38.77
C SER A 209 37.43 85.45 -39.57
N LEU A 210 37.81 84.76 -40.65
CA LEU A 210 38.88 85.16 -41.54
C LEU A 210 38.51 86.42 -42.32
N VAL A 211 37.29 86.47 -42.86
CA VAL A 211 36.79 87.65 -43.58
C VAL A 211 36.72 88.87 -42.65
N LEU A 212 36.16 88.72 -41.44
CA LEU A 212 36.10 89.77 -40.44
C LEU A 212 37.50 90.28 -40.07
N GLY A 213 38.46 89.37 -39.88
CA GLY A 213 39.85 89.72 -39.59
C GLY A 213 40.53 90.51 -40.73
N ASN A 214 40.22 90.19 -41.98
CA ASN A 214 40.75 90.91 -43.14
C ASN A 214 40.12 92.31 -43.28
N LEU A 215 38.81 92.45 -43.11
CA LEU A 215 38.13 93.75 -43.14
C LEU A 215 38.58 94.67 -42.01
N LEU A 216 38.79 94.13 -40.80
CA LEU A 216 39.33 94.92 -39.68
C LEU A 216 40.74 95.46 -39.97
N LYS A 217 41.60 94.67 -40.64
CA LYS A 217 42.92 95.13 -41.10
C LYS A 217 42.80 96.21 -42.17
N GLN A 218 41.89 96.05 -43.13
CA GLN A 218 41.64 97.06 -44.16
C GLN A 218 41.15 98.38 -43.56
N LYS A 219 40.20 98.31 -42.61
CA LYS A 219 39.73 99.47 -41.84
C LYS A 219 40.88 100.22 -41.16
N ASP A 220 41.78 99.50 -40.49
CA ASP A 220 42.92 100.13 -39.81
C ASP A 220 43.88 100.83 -40.80
N ILE A 221 44.15 100.20 -41.95
CA ILE A 221 44.94 100.81 -43.03
C ILE A 221 44.28 102.10 -43.54
N THR A 222 42.96 102.08 -43.76
CA THR A 222 42.19 103.26 -44.22
C THR A 222 42.21 104.38 -43.17
N LEU A 223 42.06 104.05 -41.87
CA LEU A 223 42.18 105.01 -40.78
C LEU A 223 43.57 105.66 -40.72
N GLN A 224 44.64 104.88 -40.92
CA GLN A 224 46.00 105.42 -40.96
C GLN A 224 46.21 106.36 -42.15
N LYS A 225 45.68 106.03 -43.33
CA LYS A 225 45.72 106.91 -44.51
C LYS A 225 44.97 108.22 -44.27
N LEU A 226 43.79 108.13 -43.66
CA LEU A 226 42.96 109.28 -43.34
C LEU A 226 43.68 110.25 -42.38
N ARG A 227 44.26 109.74 -41.29
CA ARG A 227 45.05 110.56 -40.35
C ARG A 227 46.22 111.29 -41.01
N LYS A 228 46.97 110.59 -41.88
CA LYS A 228 48.10 111.19 -42.60
C LYS A 228 47.64 112.32 -43.54
N LEU A 229 46.53 112.13 -44.24
CA LEU A 229 45.99 113.16 -45.12
C LEU A 229 45.44 114.35 -44.34
N GLU A 230 44.81 114.15 -43.19
CA GLU A 230 44.36 115.25 -42.32
C GLU A 230 45.54 116.10 -41.83
N GLU A 231 46.65 115.47 -41.45
CA GLU A 231 47.89 116.16 -41.05
C GLU A 231 48.49 116.98 -42.21
N ILE A 232 48.56 116.40 -43.41
CA ILE A 232 49.03 117.11 -44.61
C ILE A 232 48.13 118.31 -44.91
N ASN A 233 46.80 118.15 -44.78
CA ASN A 233 45.85 119.21 -45.07
C ASN A 233 46.02 120.40 -44.11
N ILE A 234 46.20 120.13 -42.80
CA ILE A 234 46.48 121.15 -41.79
C ILE A 234 47.77 121.92 -42.11
N ASN A 235 48.82 121.20 -42.54
CA ASN A 235 50.09 121.83 -42.91
C ASN A 235 49.95 122.75 -44.13
N LEU A 236 49.26 122.30 -45.18
CA LEU A 236 48.99 123.12 -46.37
C LEU A 236 48.15 124.36 -46.04
N GLU A 237 47.14 124.24 -45.16
CA GLU A 237 46.36 125.40 -44.70
C GLU A 237 47.22 126.43 -43.96
N ASN A 238 48.17 125.97 -43.14
CA ASN A 238 49.10 126.85 -42.41
C ASN A 238 50.07 127.57 -43.37
N GLU A 239 50.63 126.86 -44.35
CA GLU A 239 51.50 127.46 -45.38
C GLU A 239 50.76 128.52 -46.21
N LEU A 240 49.52 128.22 -46.60
CA LEU A 240 48.67 129.13 -47.36
C LEU A 240 48.34 130.40 -46.55
N ARG A 241 48.07 130.26 -45.25
CA ARG A 241 47.93 131.41 -44.34
C ARG A 241 49.21 132.25 -44.29
N GLY A 242 50.38 131.62 -44.24
CA GLY A 242 51.67 132.29 -44.26
C GLY A 242 51.88 133.15 -45.51
N ILE A 243 51.63 132.58 -46.70
CA ILE A 243 51.75 133.29 -47.98
C ILE A 243 50.76 134.45 -48.09
N ASN A 244 49.51 134.25 -47.66
CA ASN A 244 48.50 135.32 -47.66
C ASN A 244 48.93 136.52 -46.82
N ASN A 245 49.46 136.29 -45.62
CA ASN A 245 49.94 137.37 -44.75
C ASN A 245 51.09 138.16 -45.40
N ARG A 246 51.99 137.46 -46.10
CA ARG A 246 53.13 138.09 -46.77
C ARG A 246 52.71 138.93 -47.98
N LEU A 247 51.76 138.45 -48.78
CA LEU A 247 51.17 139.20 -49.89
C LEU A 247 50.48 140.49 -49.41
N ILE A 248 49.71 140.43 -48.32
CA ILE A 248 49.07 141.61 -47.71
C ILE A 248 50.13 142.67 -47.34
N THR A 249 51.25 142.23 -46.76
CA THR A 249 52.36 143.11 -46.36
C THR A 249 53.02 143.80 -47.56
N ILE A 250 53.21 143.09 -48.68
CA ILE A 250 53.81 143.67 -49.89
C ILE A 250 52.89 144.74 -50.49
N LYS A 251 51.59 144.47 -50.58
CA LYS A 251 50.59 145.42 -51.11
C LYS A 251 50.52 146.72 -50.30
N ASP A 252 50.49 146.63 -48.98
CA ASP A 252 50.49 147.81 -48.09
C ASP A 252 51.76 148.68 -48.27
N ASN A 253 52.90 148.05 -48.58
CA ASN A 253 54.15 148.76 -48.88
C ASN A 253 54.18 149.43 -50.26
N GLU A 254 53.47 148.90 -51.26
CA GLU A 254 53.34 149.53 -52.57
C GLU A 254 52.49 150.80 -52.48
N GLU A 255 51.33 150.76 -51.81
CA GLU A 255 50.42 151.91 -51.66
C GLU A 255 51.10 153.12 -50.99
N LYS A 256 52.04 152.89 -50.06
CA LYS A 256 52.77 153.96 -49.34
C LYS A 256 53.94 154.56 -50.12
N LEU A 257 54.19 154.12 -51.36
CA LEU A 257 55.31 154.54 -52.22
C LEU A 257 56.66 154.53 -51.47
N VAL A 258 56.88 153.53 -50.61
CA VAL A 258 58.11 153.43 -49.80
C VAL A 258 59.32 153.29 -50.73
N GLY A 259 60.38 154.10 -50.55
CA GLY A 259 61.60 154.06 -51.37
C GLY A 259 61.81 155.24 -52.33
N TYR A 260 60.76 155.99 -52.68
CA TYR A 260 60.88 157.22 -53.49
C TYR A 260 61.16 158.47 -52.63
N SER A 261 61.94 159.41 -53.15
CA SER A 261 62.23 160.67 -52.44
C SER A 261 60.97 161.52 -52.16
N PRO A 262 60.95 162.32 -51.08
CA PRO A 262 59.77 163.13 -50.71
C PRO A 262 59.30 164.09 -51.81
N ALA A 263 60.23 164.56 -52.65
CA ALA A 263 59.94 165.39 -53.79
C ALA A 263 59.11 164.64 -54.84
N VAL A 264 59.47 163.38 -55.14
CA VAL A 264 58.73 162.52 -56.08
C VAL A 264 57.31 162.27 -55.58
N LYS A 265 57.16 161.91 -54.30
CA LYS A 265 55.83 161.66 -53.71
C LYS A 265 54.90 162.86 -53.85
N LYS A 266 55.43 164.06 -53.59
CA LYS A 266 54.67 165.31 -53.73
C LYS A 266 54.32 165.65 -55.18
N VAL A 267 55.20 165.39 -56.14
CA VAL A 267 54.91 165.64 -57.56
C VAL A 267 53.94 164.61 -58.13
N LEU A 268 54.07 163.33 -57.77
CA LEU A 268 53.09 162.30 -58.15
C LEU A 268 51.70 162.59 -57.57
N SER A 269 51.59 163.18 -56.37
CA SER A 269 50.28 163.62 -55.85
C SER A 269 49.64 164.77 -56.64
N LEU A 270 50.41 165.50 -57.46
CA LEU A 270 49.90 166.58 -58.32
C LEU A 270 49.46 166.08 -59.71
N GLN A 271 49.53 164.77 -59.97
CA GLN A 271 49.18 164.20 -61.27
C GLN A 271 47.74 164.54 -61.69
N ASN A 272 46.84 164.76 -60.73
CA ASN A 272 45.48 165.23 -60.98
C ASN A 272 45.38 166.73 -61.33
N GLU A 273 46.30 167.57 -60.84
CA GLU A 273 46.31 169.02 -61.06
C GLU A 273 47.13 169.43 -62.31
N ILE A 274 48.18 168.67 -62.61
CA ILE A 274 49.00 168.80 -63.81
C ILE A 274 48.89 167.46 -64.56
N PRO A 275 47.87 167.30 -65.44
CA PRO A 275 47.65 166.06 -66.20
C PRO A 275 48.84 165.68 -67.09
N GLY A 276 49.72 166.65 -67.38
CA GLY A 276 50.94 166.43 -68.13
C GLY A 276 51.99 165.58 -67.40
N ILE A 277 51.81 165.23 -66.12
CA ILE A 277 52.67 164.30 -65.39
C ILE A 277 52.29 162.86 -65.74
N MET A 278 53.17 162.13 -66.43
CA MET A 278 52.88 160.76 -66.87
C MET A 278 53.23 159.70 -65.82
N GLY A 279 54.30 159.92 -65.06
CA GLY A 279 54.73 158.99 -64.02
C GLY A 279 56.23 158.99 -63.80
N VAL A 280 56.66 158.17 -62.84
CA VAL A 280 58.06 158.01 -62.47
C VAL A 280 58.67 156.81 -63.19
N ILE A 281 59.89 156.95 -63.69
CA ILE A 281 60.56 155.93 -64.50
C ILE A 281 60.54 154.54 -63.83
N GLY A 282 60.74 154.45 -62.50
CA GLY A 282 60.74 153.18 -61.78
C GLY A 282 59.39 152.42 -61.81
N GLU A 283 58.26 153.09 -62.03
CA GLU A 283 56.94 152.45 -62.14
C GLU A 283 56.59 152.08 -63.59
N LEU A 284 57.19 152.81 -64.55
CA LEU A 284 56.92 152.72 -65.99
C LEU A 284 57.76 151.65 -66.71
N ILE A 285 58.64 150.95 -65.99
CA ILE A 285 59.48 149.88 -66.52
C ILE A 285 59.19 148.54 -65.84
N THR A 286 59.30 147.48 -66.61
CA THR A 286 59.35 146.10 -66.12
C THR A 286 60.74 145.54 -66.40
N VAL A 287 61.37 145.01 -65.35
CA VAL A 287 62.73 144.48 -65.41
C VAL A 287 62.71 142.96 -65.24
N PRO A 288 63.39 142.19 -66.10
CA PRO A 288 63.56 140.76 -65.92
C PRO A 288 64.28 140.42 -64.60
N ILE A 289 63.93 139.27 -64.02
CA ILE A 289 64.50 138.78 -62.77
C ILE A 289 66.02 138.62 -62.92
N GLY A 290 66.79 139.18 -62.00
CA GLY A 290 68.25 139.14 -61.98
C GLY A 290 68.94 140.35 -62.64
N LEU A 291 68.21 141.23 -63.32
CA LEU A 291 68.74 142.46 -63.93
C LEU A 291 68.46 143.72 -63.10
N GLU A 292 67.72 143.60 -62.00
CA GLU A 292 67.20 144.74 -61.24
C GLU A 292 68.33 145.63 -60.73
N THR A 293 69.41 145.03 -60.22
CA THR A 293 70.55 145.77 -59.66
C THR A 293 71.35 146.51 -60.73
N ALA A 294 71.53 145.90 -61.91
CA ALA A 294 72.19 146.56 -63.04
C ALA A 294 71.38 147.76 -63.55
N ILE A 295 70.07 147.56 -63.78
CA ILE A 295 69.17 148.61 -64.27
C ILE A 295 69.02 149.74 -63.26
N GLU A 296 68.90 149.41 -61.97
CA GLU A 296 68.85 150.39 -60.88
C GLU A 296 70.13 151.22 -60.82
N THR A 297 71.29 150.59 -61.01
CA THR A 297 72.58 151.29 -61.05
C THR A 297 72.68 152.22 -62.27
N ILE A 298 72.26 151.75 -63.45
CA ILE A 298 72.29 152.54 -64.69
C ILE A 298 71.46 153.81 -64.56
N ALA A 299 70.24 153.67 -64.05
CA ALA A 299 69.38 154.82 -63.84
C ALA A 299 69.86 155.67 -62.66
N GLY A 300 70.30 155.05 -61.57
CA GLY A 300 70.59 155.72 -60.31
C GLY A 300 69.39 156.55 -59.84
N ARG A 301 69.62 157.85 -59.60
CA ARG A 301 68.51 158.80 -59.31
C ARG A 301 67.57 159.00 -60.51
N GLY A 302 67.95 158.53 -61.69
CA GLY A 302 67.12 158.53 -62.89
C GLY A 302 65.85 157.71 -62.77
N LEU A 303 65.79 156.73 -61.85
CA LEU A 303 64.55 156.01 -61.55
C LEU A 303 63.47 156.93 -60.95
N GLU A 304 63.88 158.00 -60.28
CA GLU A 304 63.01 159.04 -59.72
C GLU A 304 62.66 160.14 -60.72
N ASN A 305 63.22 160.09 -61.94
CA ASN A 305 62.88 161.08 -62.95
C ASN A 305 61.41 160.94 -63.33
N ILE A 306 60.76 162.09 -63.53
CA ILE A 306 59.35 162.14 -63.87
C ILE A 306 59.23 162.51 -65.34
N VAL A 307 58.49 161.68 -66.08
CA VAL A 307 58.17 161.93 -67.48
C VAL A 307 56.99 162.89 -67.53
N VAL A 308 57.11 163.95 -68.33
CA VAL A 308 56.03 164.91 -68.54
C VAL A 308 55.78 165.12 -70.04
N THR A 309 54.52 165.39 -70.41
CA THR A 309 54.06 165.57 -71.80
C THR A 309 54.78 166.72 -72.51
N SER A 310 54.91 167.87 -71.85
CA SER A 310 55.41 169.11 -72.45
C SER A 310 56.33 169.91 -71.54
N SER A 311 57.07 170.84 -72.13
CA SER A 311 57.94 171.78 -71.44
C SER A 311 57.18 172.83 -70.63
N GLU A 312 55.95 173.14 -71.02
CA GLU A 312 55.01 173.97 -70.25
C GLU A 312 54.68 173.28 -68.91
N ASP A 313 54.39 171.99 -68.96
CA ASP A 313 54.05 171.19 -67.76
C ASP A 313 55.28 170.99 -66.88
N ALA A 314 56.47 170.82 -67.48
CA ALA A 314 57.72 170.81 -66.74
C ALA A 314 57.95 172.12 -65.97
N LYS A 315 57.66 173.29 -66.58
CA LYS A 315 57.77 174.59 -65.91
C LYS A 315 56.83 174.69 -64.72
N LYS A 316 55.55 174.29 -64.86
CA LYS A 316 54.57 174.28 -63.76
C LYS A 316 55.07 173.46 -62.57
N VAL A 317 55.61 172.27 -62.83
CA VAL A 317 56.17 171.42 -61.77
C VAL A 317 57.41 172.08 -61.14
N ILE A 318 58.29 172.69 -61.93
CA ILE A 318 59.47 173.41 -61.40
C ILE A 318 59.07 174.61 -60.54
N GLU A 319 58.07 175.39 -60.97
CA GLU A 319 57.52 176.51 -60.20
C GLU A 319 56.90 176.03 -58.89
N TYR A 320 56.12 174.94 -58.92
CA TYR A 320 55.58 174.32 -57.73
C TYR A 320 56.70 173.89 -56.75
N LEU A 321 57.72 173.20 -57.26
CA LEU A 321 58.85 172.75 -56.44
C LEU A 321 59.62 173.93 -55.82
N LYS A 322 59.80 175.03 -56.58
CA LYS A 322 60.44 176.26 -56.09
C LYS A 322 59.60 176.96 -55.03
N ALA A 323 58.31 177.16 -55.28
CA ALA A 323 57.39 177.83 -54.36
C ALA A 323 57.29 177.09 -53.01
N ASN A 324 57.22 175.75 -53.06
CA ASN A 324 57.00 174.92 -51.89
C ASN A 324 58.29 174.37 -51.25
N LYS A 325 59.47 174.78 -51.75
CA LYS A 325 60.79 174.25 -51.34
C LYS A 325 60.79 172.71 -51.28
N ALA A 326 60.07 172.07 -52.20
CA ALA A 326 59.72 170.65 -52.13
C ALA A 326 60.83 169.72 -52.63
N GLY A 327 62.07 170.22 -52.66
CA GLY A 327 63.25 169.50 -53.14
C GLY A 327 63.54 169.74 -54.62
N ARG A 328 64.37 168.87 -55.19
CA ARG A 328 64.88 169.01 -56.56
C ARG A 328 64.66 167.69 -57.30
N LEU A 329 64.04 167.79 -58.47
CA LEU A 329 63.76 166.67 -59.36
C LEU A 329 64.24 166.96 -60.77
N THR A 330 64.46 165.88 -61.52
CA THR A 330 64.70 165.94 -62.95
C THR A 330 63.41 165.59 -63.65
N LEU A 331 62.94 166.49 -64.50
CA LEU A 331 61.77 166.28 -65.34
C LEU A 331 62.23 165.99 -66.76
N LEU A 332 61.54 165.06 -67.42
CA LEU A 332 61.82 164.66 -68.80
C LEU A 332 60.64 165.05 -69.70
N PRO A 333 60.59 166.31 -70.18
CA PRO A 333 59.54 166.79 -71.08
C PRO A 333 59.66 166.18 -72.47
N LEU A 334 58.64 165.44 -72.93
CA LEU A 334 58.70 164.68 -74.18
C LEU A 334 58.88 165.55 -75.43
N ASP A 335 58.36 166.76 -75.44
CA ASP A 335 58.50 167.75 -76.53
C ASP A 335 59.94 168.27 -76.69
N LEU A 336 60.65 168.52 -75.58
CA LEU A 336 62.03 169.02 -75.58
C LEU A 336 63.09 167.92 -75.55
N LEU A 337 62.78 166.75 -74.99
CA LEU A 337 63.77 165.69 -74.78
C LEU A 337 64.33 165.25 -76.13
N ARG A 338 65.64 165.36 -76.30
CA ARG A 338 66.35 164.88 -77.49
C ARG A 338 67.19 163.68 -77.10
N VAL A 339 67.01 162.58 -77.84
CA VAL A 339 67.81 161.37 -77.66
C VAL A 339 68.75 161.27 -78.84
N ASN A 340 70.03 161.55 -78.61
CA ASN A 340 71.06 161.26 -79.59
C ASN A 340 71.39 159.78 -79.50
N LYS A 341 70.72 158.97 -80.34
CA LYS A 341 71.07 157.56 -80.49
C LYS A 341 72.49 157.48 -81.01
N VAL A 342 73.37 156.87 -80.20
CA VAL A 342 74.77 156.66 -80.56
C VAL A 342 74.80 155.72 -81.76
N THR A 343 74.94 156.26 -82.96
CA THR A 343 75.03 155.50 -84.21
C THR A 343 76.49 155.09 -84.40
N ASN A 344 76.91 154.06 -83.66
CA ASN A 344 78.27 153.53 -83.77
C ASN A 344 78.22 152.14 -84.40
N ILE A 345 78.82 151.99 -85.59
CA ILE A 345 78.85 150.73 -86.37
C ILE A 345 79.45 149.58 -85.54
N ALA A 346 80.32 149.89 -84.57
CA ALA A 346 80.92 148.91 -83.67
C ALA A 346 79.94 148.26 -82.68
N ILE A 347 78.74 148.83 -82.40
CA ILE A 347 77.86 148.31 -81.33
C ILE A 347 77.33 146.90 -81.62
N ASN A 348 77.08 146.57 -82.90
CA ASN A 348 76.61 145.24 -83.28
C ASN A 348 77.68 144.15 -83.07
N GLN A 349 78.95 144.50 -83.24
CA GLN A 349 80.07 143.60 -82.94
C GLN A 349 80.27 143.43 -81.43
N VAL A 350 80.13 144.52 -80.67
CA VAL A 350 80.25 144.50 -79.21
C VAL A 350 79.14 143.68 -78.55
N LYS A 351 77.90 143.74 -79.05
CA LYS A 351 76.80 142.91 -78.54
C LYS A 351 77.06 141.39 -78.66
N GLN A 352 77.95 140.98 -79.56
CA GLN A 352 78.31 139.57 -79.75
C GLN A 352 79.52 139.13 -78.89
N GLU A 353 80.17 140.06 -78.18
CA GLU A 353 81.28 139.73 -77.29
C GLU A 353 80.80 138.96 -76.06
N LYS A 354 81.60 137.98 -75.64
CA LYS A 354 81.26 137.12 -74.50
C LYS A 354 81.18 137.95 -73.20
N GLY A 355 80.05 137.85 -72.51
CA GLY A 355 79.78 138.57 -71.25
C GLY A 355 79.05 139.89 -71.42
N VAL A 356 78.60 140.24 -72.63
CA VAL A 356 77.70 141.36 -72.89
C VAL A 356 76.26 140.85 -72.91
N LEU A 357 75.40 141.41 -72.05
CA LEU A 357 73.97 141.07 -72.03
C LEU A 357 73.19 141.87 -73.07
N GLY A 358 73.57 143.12 -73.29
CA GLY A 358 72.92 143.98 -74.27
C GLY A 358 72.80 145.43 -73.82
N VAL A 359 72.18 146.26 -74.66
CA VAL A 359 71.95 147.67 -74.32
C VAL A 359 70.82 147.72 -73.30
N ALA A 360 71.03 148.47 -72.21
CA ALA A 360 70.10 148.48 -71.07
C ALA A 360 68.67 148.84 -71.47
N ALA A 361 68.49 149.77 -72.41
CA ALA A 361 67.17 150.15 -72.91
C ALA A 361 66.44 149.00 -73.64
N GLU A 362 67.15 148.07 -74.26
CA GLU A 362 66.57 146.91 -74.97
C GLU A 362 66.21 145.76 -74.01
N LEU A 363 66.88 145.68 -72.86
CA LEU A 363 66.68 144.62 -71.86
C LEU A 363 65.48 144.87 -70.93
N ILE A 364 64.95 146.10 -70.93
CA ILE A 364 63.79 146.50 -70.12
C ILE A 364 62.55 146.66 -71.01
N SER A 365 61.40 146.25 -70.46
CA SER A 365 60.11 146.40 -71.13
C SER A 365 59.40 147.65 -70.63
N CYS A 366 58.87 148.46 -71.53
CA CYS A 366 58.07 149.65 -71.23
C CYS A 366 57.03 149.87 -72.34
N GLU A 367 55.97 150.63 -72.06
CA GLU A 367 55.03 151.04 -73.10
C GLU A 367 55.70 151.98 -74.12
N GLU A 368 55.19 151.98 -75.36
CA GLU A 368 55.80 152.70 -76.48
C GLU A 368 55.85 154.23 -76.25
N ALA A 369 54.85 154.79 -75.57
CA ALA A 369 54.79 156.20 -75.19
C ALA A 369 55.99 156.66 -74.33
N TYR A 370 56.55 155.75 -73.53
CA TYR A 370 57.69 156.03 -72.64
C TYR A 370 59.03 155.65 -73.26
N ARG A 371 59.05 155.14 -74.51
CA ARG A 371 60.28 154.68 -75.13
C ARG A 371 61.33 155.78 -75.24
N LYS A 372 60.91 157.02 -75.52
CA LYS A 372 61.80 158.19 -75.65
C LYS A 372 62.55 158.54 -74.35
N PRO A 373 61.89 158.70 -73.17
CA PRO A 373 62.58 158.93 -71.90
C PRO A 373 63.36 157.72 -71.40
N ILE A 374 62.93 156.50 -71.72
CA ILE A 374 63.68 155.28 -71.42
C ILE A 374 64.98 155.21 -72.24
N ASP A 375 64.92 155.43 -73.55
CA ASP A 375 66.13 155.50 -74.38
C ASP A 375 67.05 156.64 -73.90
N TYR A 376 66.52 157.76 -73.41
CA TYR A 376 67.33 158.86 -72.85
C TYR A 376 68.21 158.42 -71.65
N ILE A 377 67.64 157.64 -70.72
CA ILE A 377 68.36 157.19 -69.52
C ILE A 377 69.25 155.99 -69.84
N PHE A 378 68.72 155.02 -70.59
CA PHE A 378 69.31 153.68 -70.66
C PHE A 378 70.02 153.38 -71.99
N ALA A 379 69.76 154.10 -73.09
CA ALA A 379 70.31 153.71 -74.41
C ALA A 379 71.82 153.92 -74.55
N ARG A 380 72.45 154.68 -73.64
CA ARG A 380 73.90 154.89 -73.60
C ARG A 380 74.62 153.96 -72.63
N SER A 381 73.91 152.99 -72.08
CA SER A 381 74.47 152.02 -71.14
C SER A 381 74.35 150.62 -71.71
N LEU A 382 75.45 149.87 -71.63
CA LEU A 382 75.55 148.48 -72.04
C LEU A 382 75.73 147.63 -70.77
N VAL A 383 74.86 146.65 -70.59
CA VAL A 383 74.91 145.74 -69.44
C VAL A 383 75.85 144.59 -69.77
N VAL A 384 76.75 144.29 -68.83
CA VAL A 384 77.75 143.22 -68.91
C VAL A 384 77.71 142.37 -67.65
N GLU A 385 78.34 141.20 -67.69
CA GLU A 385 78.33 140.27 -66.55
C GLU A 385 79.12 140.80 -65.36
N ASN A 386 80.37 141.25 -65.59
CA ASN A 386 81.31 141.66 -64.53
C ASN A 386 82.27 142.78 -64.98
N ILE A 387 83.06 143.30 -64.04
CA ILE A 387 83.92 144.46 -64.27
C ILE A 387 85.07 144.14 -65.22
N GLU A 388 85.60 142.91 -65.22
CA GLU A 388 86.66 142.48 -66.12
C GLU A 388 86.21 142.56 -67.58
N VAL A 389 84.96 142.16 -67.86
CA VAL A 389 84.36 142.30 -69.19
C VAL A 389 84.25 143.77 -69.57
N SER A 390 83.85 144.65 -68.63
CA SER A 390 83.77 146.09 -68.89
C SER A 390 85.12 146.69 -69.32
N ILE A 391 86.21 146.40 -68.61
CA ILE A 391 87.55 146.95 -68.89
C ILE A 391 88.03 146.45 -70.26
N ARG A 392 87.88 145.14 -70.51
CA ARG A 392 88.28 144.52 -71.79
C ARG A 392 87.57 145.15 -72.98
N LEU A 393 86.27 145.45 -72.86
CA LEU A 393 85.50 146.07 -73.94
C LEU A 393 85.87 147.54 -74.13
N PHE A 394 86.13 148.26 -73.04
CA PHE A 394 86.54 149.65 -73.07
C PHE A 394 87.88 149.82 -73.82
N ASP A 395 88.88 149.00 -73.48
CA ASP A 395 90.20 149.05 -74.12
C ASP A 395 90.16 148.63 -75.59
N LYS A 396 89.38 147.60 -75.92
CA LYS A 396 89.32 147.04 -77.28
C LYS A 396 88.60 147.93 -78.28
N TYR A 397 87.54 148.63 -77.86
CA TYR A 397 86.63 149.31 -78.79
C TYR A 397 86.46 150.82 -78.54
N GLN A 398 86.98 151.37 -77.43
CA GLN A 398 86.87 152.79 -77.07
C GLN A 398 85.46 153.34 -77.24
N LEU A 399 84.50 152.64 -76.61
CA LEU A 399 83.08 152.82 -76.89
C LEU A 399 82.51 154.08 -76.22
N PRO A 400 81.63 154.81 -76.92
CA PRO A 400 80.85 155.91 -76.34
C PRO A 400 79.65 155.42 -75.48
N TYR A 401 79.81 154.30 -74.76
CA TYR A 401 78.78 153.69 -73.89
C TYR A 401 79.32 153.54 -72.45
N ASN A 402 78.41 153.63 -71.48
CA ASN A 402 78.67 153.27 -70.09
C ASN A 402 78.49 151.77 -69.93
N LEU A 403 79.50 151.06 -69.46
CA LEU A 403 79.45 149.62 -69.22
C LEU A 403 79.04 149.39 -67.78
N VAL A 404 77.96 148.64 -67.55
CA VAL A 404 77.43 148.38 -66.20
C VAL A 404 77.29 146.89 -65.94
N THR A 405 77.80 146.43 -64.80
CA THR A 405 77.80 145.01 -64.43
C THR A 405 76.49 144.58 -63.79
N LEU A 406 76.22 143.27 -63.72
CA LEU A 406 75.05 142.73 -63.00
C LEU A 406 75.05 143.12 -61.51
N ALA A 407 76.24 143.25 -60.93
CA ALA A 407 76.44 143.67 -59.54
C ALA A 407 76.28 145.18 -59.31
N GLY A 408 76.19 145.98 -60.38
CA GLY A 408 76.01 147.44 -60.29
C GLY A 408 77.30 148.25 -60.26
N GLU A 409 78.40 147.76 -60.83
CA GLU A 409 79.61 148.56 -61.04
C GLU A 409 79.54 149.24 -62.40
N VAL A 410 80.04 150.48 -62.51
CA VAL A 410 79.90 151.32 -63.72
C VAL A 410 81.26 151.77 -64.23
N LEU A 411 81.59 151.44 -65.47
CA LEU A 411 82.69 152.01 -66.22
C LEU A 411 82.14 152.98 -67.29
N ASN A 412 82.30 154.28 -67.08
CA ASN A 412 81.79 155.30 -67.99
C ASN A 412 82.64 155.37 -69.28
N SER A 413 82.02 155.81 -70.38
CA SER A 413 82.63 156.06 -71.70
C SER A 413 83.92 156.90 -71.74
N ARG A 414 84.31 157.56 -70.65
CA ARG A 414 85.58 158.33 -70.53
C ARG A 414 86.60 157.68 -69.59
N GLY A 415 86.39 156.43 -69.19
CA GLY A 415 87.32 155.66 -68.35
C GLY A 415 87.13 155.83 -66.84
N ALA A 416 86.11 156.57 -66.38
CA ALA A 416 85.80 156.67 -64.96
C ALA A 416 85.10 155.40 -64.45
N MET A 417 85.65 154.77 -63.41
CA MET A 417 85.06 153.60 -62.77
C MET A 417 84.39 153.98 -61.46
N THR A 418 83.14 153.57 -61.29
CA THR A 418 82.38 153.67 -60.04
C THR A 418 82.09 152.26 -59.54
N GLY A 419 82.55 151.96 -58.34
CA GLY A 419 82.29 150.69 -57.66
C GLY A 419 82.31 150.87 -56.15
N GLY A 420 81.68 149.93 -55.44
CA GLY A 420 81.56 149.95 -53.98
C GLY A 420 80.17 149.57 -53.51
N SER A 421 80.07 149.05 -52.30
CA SER A 421 78.79 148.66 -51.70
C SER A 421 78.06 149.89 -51.15
N SER A 422 76.95 150.31 -51.77
CA SER A 422 76.06 151.32 -51.19
C SER A 422 75.22 150.69 -50.07
N SER A 423 75.63 150.87 -48.82
CA SER A 423 75.13 150.09 -47.69
C SER A 423 73.80 150.53 -47.08
N ASN A 424 72.98 151.38 -47.72
CA ASN A 424 71.71 151.81 -47.10
C ASN A 424 70.58 152.25 -48.05
N LYS A 425 70.64 151.93 -49.35
CA LYS A 425 69.52 152.18 -50.29
C LYS A 425 68.97 150.94 -51.00
N MET A 426 69.61 149.78 -50.89
CA MET A 426 69.21 148.56 -51.61
C MET A 426 67.96 147.83 -51.07
N ASN A 427 67.52 148.09 -49.84
CA ASN A 427 66.37 147.37 -49.25
C ASN A 427 64.99 147.91 -49.65
N TYR A 428 64.92 149.02 -50.39
CA TYR A 428 63.66 149.60 -50.85
C TYR A 428 63.62 149.80 -52.36
N SER A 429 64.27 148.90 -53.11
CA SER A 429 64.16 148.89 -54.58
C SER A 429 62.71 148.56 -54.97
N PRO A 430 61.98 149.47 -55.66
CA PRO A 430 60.62 149.20 -56.12
C PRO A 430 60.52 148.00 -57.08
N LEU A 431 61.60 147.72 -57.81
CA LEU A 431 61.66 146.64 -58.80
C LEU A 431 61.69 145.24 -58.16
N LYS A 432 62.42 145.06 -57.05
CA LYS A 432 62.53 143.75 -56.38
C LYS A 432 61.22 143.30 -55.71
N ARG A 433 60.43 144.24 -55.18
CA ARG A 433 59.15 143.93 -54.50
C ARG A 433 58.07 143.39 -55.43
N ARG A 434 57.92 143.99 -56.62
CA ARG A 434 56.98 143.50 -57.65
C ARG A 434 57.29 142.07 -58.09
N SER A 435 58.56 141.71 -58.16
CA SER A 435 58.95 140.32 -58.46
C SER A 435 58.61 139.35 -57.32
N GLU A 436 58.77 139.77 -56.06
CA GLU A 436 58.40 138.95 -54.89
C GLU A 436 56.88 138.71 -54.83
N GLU A 437 56.06 139.72 -55.10
CA GLU A 437 54.59 139.58 -55.13
C GLU A 437 54.13 138.53 -56.15
N ARG A 438 54.66 138.60 -57.38
CA ARG A 438 54.27 137.68 -58.46
C ARG A 438 54.57 136.22 -58.12
N ASN A 439 55.72 135.96 -57.48
CA ASN A 439 56.11 134.61 -57.05
C ASN A 439 55.15 134.08 -55.98
N LEU A 440 54.82 134.89 -54.97
CA LEU A 440 53.90 134.49 -53.90
C LEU A 440 52.47 134.23 -54.41
N ILE A 441 51.99 134.96 -55.43
CA ILE A 441 50.68 134.70 -56.06
C ILE A 441 50.67 133.32 -56.73
N GLN A 442 51.74 132.95 -57.44
CA GLN A 442 51.85 131.64 -58.07
C GLN A 442 51.86 130.51 -57.04
N GLN A 443 52.68 130.63 -55.99
CA GLN A 443 52.73 129.65 -54.91
C GLN A 443 51.38 129.45 -54.23
N LYS A 444 50.61 130.52 -54.01
CA LYS A 444 49.25 130.45 -53.47
C LYS A 444 48.31 129.63 -54.36
N ALA A 445 48.38 129.77 -55.68
CA ALA A 445 47.53 129.02 -56.60
C ALA A 445 47.85 127.52 -56.57
N GLU A 446 49.14 127.17 -56.55
CA GLU A 446 49.62 125.78 -56.45
C GLU A 446 49.17 125.13 -55.13
N LEU A 447 49.32 125.82 -54.00
CA LEU A 447 48.86 125.35 -52.69
C LEU A 447 47.34 125.14 -52.62
N ASN A 448 46.54 126.03 -53.20
CA ASN A 448 45.08 125.87 -53.24
C ASN A 448 44.66 124.62 -54.04
N ALA A 449 45.32 124.35 -55.17
CA ALA A 449 45.04 123.17 -55.98
C ALA A 449 45.38 121.87 -55.22
N GLN A 450 46.51 121.85 -54.51
CA GLN A 450 46.89 120.71 -53.67
C GLN A 450 45.90 120.50 -52.52
N LEU A 451 45.44 121.57 -51.87
CA LEU A 451 44.45 121.51 -50.79
C LEU A 451 43.12 120.92 -51.26
N GLN A 452 42.60 121.37 -52.41
CA GLN A 452 41.36 120.82 -52.95
C GLN A 452 41.46 119.33 -53.30
N LEU A 453 42.58 118.91 -53.90
CA LEU A 453 42.84 117.51 -54.21
C LEU A 453 42.83 116.67 -52.91
N ASN A 454 43.53 117.11 -51.87
CA ASN A 454 43.54 116.41 -50.58
C ASN A 454 42.17 116.36 -49.90
N LEU A 455 41.37 117.43 -49.98
CA LEU A 455 40.00 117.44 -49.48
C LEU A 455 39.12 116.38 -50.17
N THR A 456 39.22 116.24 -51.50
CA THR A 456 38.48 115.20 -52.23
C THR A 456 38.92 113.78 -51.86
N ASN A 457 40.23 113.57 -51.66
CA ASN A 457 40.75 112.28 -51.19
C ASN A 457 40.26 111.97 -49.76
N LEU A 458 40.19 112.98 -48.88
CA LEU A 458 39.64 112.83 -47.53
C LEU A 458 38.17 112.46 -47.53
N THR A 459 37.35 113.06 -48.40
CA THR A 459 35.92 112.69 -48.50
C THR A 459 35.74 111.26 -49.01
N ASN A 460 36.52 110.85 -50.01
CA ASN A 460 36.45 109.48 -50.54
C ASN A 460 36.86 108.45 -49.48
N LEU A 461 37.96 108.68 -48.77
CA LEU A 461 38.40 107.78 -47.70
C LEU A 461 37.41 107.71 -46.53
N LYS A 462 36.66 108.80 -46.24
CA LYS A 462 35.58 108.79 -45.23
C LYS A 462 34.40 107.93 -45.67
N ILE A 463 34.06 107.94 -46.96
CA ILE A 463 33.01 107.08 -47.54
C ILE A 463 33.46 105.62 -47.49
N ASP A 464 34.67 105.31 -47.98
CA ASP A 464 35.24 103.95 -47.95
C ASP A 464 35.27 103.37 -46.51
N LEU A 465 35.59 104.22 -45.52
CA LEU A 465 35.59 103.85 -44.11
C LEU A 465 34.19 103.51 -43.61
N ALA A 466 33.19 104.32 -43.94
CA ALA A 466 31.80 104.09 -43.54
C ALA A 466 31.23 102.81 -44.16
N GLU A 467 31.51 102.55 -45.44
CA GLU A 467 31.14 101.31 -46.13
C GLU A 467 31.80 100.09 -45.47
N SER A 468 33.10 100.16 -45.20
CA SER A 468 33.83 99.10 -44.50
C SER A 468 33.26 98.84 -43.09
N GLU A 469 32.86 99.87 -42.36
CA GLU A 469 32.24 99.74 -41.04
C GLU A 469 30.88 99.05 -41.09
N GLN A 470 30.07 99.36 -42.10
CA GLN A 470 28.78 98.71 -42.33
C GLN A 470 28.96 97.23 -42.68
N GLU A 471 29.91 96.91 -43.56
CA GLU A 471 30.22 95.54 -43.95
C GLU A 471 30.73 94.72 -42.75
N ILE A 472 31.63 95.28 -41.93
CA ILE A 472 32.10 94.65 -40.69
C ILE A 472 30.94 94.35 -39.74
N ASN A 473 30.01 95.28 -39.55
CA ASN A 473 28.86 95.07 -38.68
C ASN A 473 27.93 93.97 -39.19
N ASN A 474 27.66 93.94 -40.50
CA ASN A 474 26.85 92.88 -41.12
C ASN A 474 27.50 91.51 -40.92
N ILE A 475 28.78 91.37 -41.23
CA ILE A 475 29.51 90.10 -41.07
C ILE A 475 29.56 89.70 -39.58
N LYS A 476 29.81 90.65 -38.68
CA LYS A 476 29.82 90.39 -37.23
C LYS A 476 28.47 89.88 -36.73
N ASN A 477 27.35 90.42 -37.23
CA ASN A 477 26.02 89.92 -36.88
C ASN A 477 25.82 88.48 -37.37
N THR A 478 26.14 88.20 -38.63
CA THR A 478 26.04 86.84 -39.18
C THR A 478 26.94 85.84 -38.45
N TYR A 479 28.14 86.26 -38.04
CA TYR A 479 29.06 85.46 -37.23
C TYR A 479 28.42 85.11 -35.87
N ASN A 480 27.87 86.10 -35.16
CA ASN A 480 27.25 85.87 -33.85
C ASN A 480 26.02 84.96 -33.95
N GLU A 481 25.19 85.12 -34.99
CA GLU A 481 24.04 84.25 -35.25
C GLU A 481 24.48 82.79 -35.45
N LYS A 482 25.47 82.57 -36.32
CA LYS A 482 26.02 81.23 -36.57
C LYS A 482 26.67 80.63 -35.33
N GLU A 483 27.39 81.43 -34.53
CA GLU A 483 27.99 81.00 -33.27
C GLU A 483 26.92 80.56 -32.25
N LEU A 484 25.80 81.28 -32.16
CA LEU A 484 24.68 80.89 -31.32
C LEU A 484 24.04 79.58 -31.81
N HIS A 485 23.83 79.43 -33.11
CA HIS A 485 23.33 78.18 -33.70
C HIS A 485 24.25 77.00 -33.42
N LEU A 486 25.57 77.19 -33.53
CA LEU A 486 26.55 76.15 -33.19
C LEU A 486 26.40 75.72 -31.73
N LYS A 487 26.33 76.67 -30.78
CA LYS A 487 26.16 76.36 -29.34
C LYS A 487 24.86 75.59 -29.05
N LEU A 488 23.77 75.96 -29.71
CA LEU A 488 22.48 75.27 -29.55
C LEU A 488 22.53 73.86 -30.12
N ALA A 489 23.10 73.69 -31.32
CA ALA A 489 23.27 72.39 -31.95
C ALA A 489 24.19 71.48 -31.12
N THR A 490 25.32 71.97 -30.61
CA THR A 490 26.21 71.18 -29.74
C THR A 490 25.50 70.73 -28.46
N LYS A 491 24.70 71.60 -27.84
CA LYS A 491 23.94 71.23 -26.64
C LYS A 491 22.88 70.17 -26.95
N GLN A 492 22.19 70.29 -28.09
CA GLN A 492 21.23 69.27 -28.53
C GLN A 492 21.92 67.93 -28.83
N LYS A 493 23.11 67.94 -29.43
CA LYS A 493 23.92 66.74 -29.66
C LYS A 493 24.19 66.01 -28.35
N ASP A 494 24.65 66.75 -27.34
CA ASP A 494 25.00 66.15 -26.04
C ASP A 494 23.78 65.52 -25.37
N LEU A 495 22.62 66.19 -25.39
CA LEU A 495 21.36 65.65 -24.85
C LEU A 495 20.93 64.35 -25.56
N ILE A 496 20.93 64.34 -26.89
CA ILE A 496 20.54 63.13 -27.65
C ILE A 496 21.56 62.01 -27.40
N LYS A 497 22.85 62.33 -27.26
CA LYS A 497 23.90 61.34 -26.95
C LYS A 497 23.69 60.71 -25.58
N GLU A 498 23.33 61.49 -24.56
CA GLU A 498 22.94 60.98 -23.25
C GLU A 498 21.71 60.07 -23.34
N GLU A 499 20.66 60.47 -24.06
CA GLU A 499 19.47 59.65 -24.29
C GLU A 499 19.80 58.31 -24.97
N VAL A 500 20.68 58.32 -25.97
CA VAL A 500 21.16 57.09 -26.64
C VAL A 500 21.89 56.18 -25.65
N SER A 501 22.74 56.74 -24.78
CA SER A 501 23.45 55.94 -23.78
C SER A 501 22.50 55.30 -22.75
N HIS A 502 21.48 56.05 -22.30
CA HIS A 502 20.45 55.54 -21.38
C HIS A 502 19.57 54.47 -22.03
N THR A 503 19.16 54.69 -23.28
CA THR A 503 18.35 53.70 -24.02
C THR A 503 19.14 52.42 -24.33
N LEU A 504 20.44 52.53 -24.63
CA LEU A 504 21.34 51.37 -24.76
C LEU A 504 21.45 50.57 -23.45
N LEU A 505 21.61 51.25 -22.31
CA LEU A 505 21.65 50.58 -21.01
C LEU A 505 20.34 49.82 -20.74
N ASN A 506 19.19 50.47 -20.97
CA ASN A 506 17.87 49.86 -20.82
C ASN A 506 17.68 48.66 -21.76
N LYS A 507 18.21 48.75 -22.99
CA LYS A 507 18.20 47.64 -23.95
C LYS A 507 19.04 46.46 -23.45
N ASN A 508 20.25 46.71 -22.96
CA ASN A 508 21.13 45.66 -22.44
C ASN A 508 20.51 44.95 -21.23
N ASN A 509 19.89 45.70 -20.31
CA ASN A 509 19.15 45.12 -19.18
C ASN A 509 17.99 44.22 -19.67
N ALA A 510 17.22 44.67 -20.66
CA ALA A 510 16.14 43.87 -21.25
C ALA A 510 16.67 42.61 -21.97
N ILE A 511 17.83 42.67 -22.62
CA ILE A 511 18.48 41.49 -23.23
C ILE A 511 18.91 40.49 -22.14
N SER A 512 19.51 40.97 -21.04
CA SER A 512 19.90 40.10 -19.93
C SER A 512 18.69 39.39 -19.32
N GLU A 513 17.62 40.15 -19.02
CA GLU A 513 16.38 39.58 -18.50
C GLU A 513 15.75 38.56 -19.46
N LEU A 514 15.81 38.79 -20.78
CA LEU A 514 15.37 37.82 -21.79
C LEU A 514 16.21 36.54 -21.76
N GLY A 515 17.52 36.65 -21.57
CA GLY A 515 18.42 35.50 -21.42
C GLY A 515 18.03 34.64 -20.22
N ASP A 516 17.84 35.27 -19.05
CA ASP A 516 17.44 34.58 -17.83
C ASP A 516 16.07 33.91 -17.95
N ILE A 517 15.10 34.61 -18.55
CA ILE A 517 13.76 34.05 -18.78
C ILE A 517 13.82 32.88 -19.78
N ASN A 518 14.61 32.96 -20.84
CA ASN A 518 14.78 31.85 -21.78
C ASN A 518 15.40 30.63 -21.10
N ASN A 519 16.44 30.82 -20.28
CA ASN A 519 17.04 29.74 -19.51
C ASN A 519 16.01 29.08 -18.57
N ASN A 520 15.22 29.89 -17.86
CA ASN A 520 14.14 29.39 -16.99
C ASN A 520 13.06 28.65 -17.79
N ILE A 521 12.68 29.14 -18.97
CA ILE A 521 11.74 28.44 -19.86
C ILE A 521 12.31 27.09 -20.28
N THR A 522 13.60 27.01 -20.65
CA THR A 522 14.23 25.75 -21.05
C THR A 522 14.31 24.74 -19.90
N SER A 523 14.67 25.17 -18.68
CA SER A 523 14.70 24.28 -17.52
C SER A 523 13.30 23.80 -17.15
N LEU A 524 12.31 24.68 -17.17
CA LEU A 524 10.93 24.33 -16.83
C LEU A 524 10.30 23.38 -17.85
N ASN A 525 10.60 23.53 -19.16
CA ASN A 525 10.17 22.56 -20.18
C ASN A 525 10.81 21.19 -19.96
N ALA A 526 12.08 21.12 -19.56
CA ALA A 526 12.75 19.86 -19.26
C ALA A 526 12.14 19.18 -18.02
N GLU A 527 11.85 19.96 -16.97
CA GLU A 527 11.12 19.47 -15.79
C GLU A 527 9.72 18.95 -16.15
N LEU A 528 8.96 19.68 -16.96
CA LEU A 528 7.63 19.27 -17.42
C LEU A 528 7.70 17.95 -18.22
N SER A 529 8.64 17.84 -19.15
CA SER A 529 8.81 16.60 -19.94
C SER A 529 9.16 15.39 -19.08
N GLN A 530 9.94 15.58 -18.00
CA GLN A 530 10.23 14.52 -17.04
C GLN A 530 8.98 14.12 -16.25
N LEU A 531 8.23 15.10 -15.73
CA LEU A 531 6.98 14.85 -14.98
C LEU A 531 5.91 14.17 -15.85
N GLU A 532 5.79 14.54 -17.12
CA GLU A 532 4.89 13.90 -18.09
C GLU A 532 5.26 12.43 -18.32
N ASN A 533 6.55 12.12 -18.42
CA ASN A 533 7.04 10.75 -18.55
C ASN A 533 6.78 9.93 -17.27
N ASP A 534 7.01 10.53 -16.10
CA ASP A 534 6.71 9.90 -14.81
C ASP A 534 5.21 9.62 -14.67
N LEU A 535 4.35 10.55 -15.08
CA LEU A 535 2.89 10.36 -15.12
C LEU A 535 2.49 9.23 -16.08
N GLU A 536 3.10 9.16 -17.27
CA GLU A 536 2.84 8.08 -18.23
C GLU A 536 3.24 6.71 -17.66
N ASN A 537 4.38 6.63 -16.96
CA ASN A 537 4.85 5.40 -16.33
C ASN A 537 3.92 4.95 -15.20
N ILE A 538 3.46 5.87 -14.35
CA ILE A 538 2.50 5.57 -13.27
C ILE A 538 1.13 5.16 -13.84
N ALA A 539 0.67 5.79 -14.92
CA ALA A 539 -0.57 5.38 -15.59
C ALA A 539 -0.46 3.95 -16.16
N LYS A 540 0.70 3.57 -16.72
CA LYS A 540 0.96 2.20 -17.18
C LYS A 540 1.00 1.18 -16.04
N THR A 541 1.62 1.51 -14.91
CA THR A 541 1.62 0.61 -13.74
C THR A 541 0.23 0.48 -13.12
N SER A 542 -0.51 1.59 -13.01
CA SER A 542 -1.90 1.62 -12.52
C SER A 542 -2.81 0.71 -13.37
N THR A 543 -2.75 0.83 -14.69
CA THR A 543 -3.50 -0.05 -15.61
C THR A 543 -3.08 -1.52 -15.53
N SER A 544 -1.80 -1.81 -15.27
CA SER A 544 -1.35 -3.18 -15.00
C SER A 544 -1.95 -3.73 -13.71
N TYR A 545 -1.93 -2.97 -12.62
CA TYR A 545 -2.52 -3.39 -11.34
C TYR A 545 -4.05 -3.54 -11.43
N THR A 546 -4.76 -2.69 -12.17
CA THR A 546 -6.22 -2.86 -12.37
C THR A 546 -6.54 -4.19 -13.06
N ASN A 547 -5.76 -4.56 -14.09
CA ASN A 547 -5.93 -5.84 -14.78
C ASN A 547 -5.59 -7.02 -13.86
N GLN A 548 -4.56 -6.89 -13.03
CA GLN A 548 -4.20 -7.91 -12.03
C GLN A 548 -5.31 -8.10 -10.99
N LEU A 549 -5.89 -7.01 -10.44
CA LEU A 549 -7.03 -7.08 -9.52
C LEU A 549 -8.24 -7.78 -10.13
N GLU A 550 -8.57 -7.49 -11.39
CA GLU A 550 -9.69 -8.14 -12.05
C GLU A 550 -9.45 -9.64 -12.21
N SER A 551 -8.23 -10.05 -12.55
CA SER A 551 -7.85 -11.46 -12.62
C SER A 551 -7.88 -12.16 -11.24
N LEU A 552 -7.42 -11.48 -10.18
CA LEU A 552 -7.46 -11.99 -8.82
C LEU A 552 -8.89 -12.13 -8.31
N ARG A 553 -9.75 -11.14 -8.60
CA ARG A 553 -11.17 -11.18 -8.25
C ARG A 553 -11.87 -12.40 -8.84
N LEU A 554 -11.68 -12.65 -10.14
CA LEU A 554 -12.27 -13.83 -10.81
C LEU A 554 -11.80 -15.13 -10.16
N ARG A 555 -10.52 -15.20 -9.78
CA ARG A 555 -9.93 -16.37 -9.14
C ARG A 555 -10.39 -16.55 -7.69
N ILE A 556 -10.62 -15.45 -6.96
CA ILE A 556 -11.26 -15.47 -5.63
C ILE A 556 -12.68 -16.03 -5.79
N ASP A 557 -13.49 -15.47 -6.69
CA ASP A 557 -14.88 -15.88 -6.89
C ASP A 557 -15.00 -17.38 -7.26
N GLU A 558 -14.12 -17.88 -8.13
CA GLU A 558 -14.05 -19.31 -8.48
C GLU A 558 -13.76 -20.19 -7.25
N LYS A 559 -12.71 -19.85 -6.50
CA LYS A 559 -12.29 -20.63 -5.32
C LYS A 559 -13.28 -20.52 -4.16
N GLN A 560 -13.93 -19.38 -4.01
CA GLN A 560 -14.97 -19.12 -3.02
C GLN A 560 -16.16 -20.04 -3.27
N LYS A 561 -16.58 -20.14 -4.54
CA LYS A 561 -17.65 -21.04 -4.96
C LYS A 561 -17.29 -22.52 -4.71
N ASP A 562 -16.06 -22.93 -5.04
CA ASP A 562 -15.58 -24.29 -4.75
C ASP A 562 -15.60 -24.59 -3.24
N TYR A 563 -15.24 -23.61 -2.41
CA TYR A 563 -15.24 -23.74 -0.96
C TYR A 563 -16.66 -23.83 -0.40
N GLU A 564 -17.59 -22.99 -0.87
CA GLU A 564 -19.00 -23.03 -0.45
C GLU A 564 -19.67 -24.36 -0.83
N ILE A 565 -19.48 -24.82 -2.07
CA ILE A 565 -19.95 -26.14 -2.52
C ILE A 565 -19.33 -27.23 -1.64
N GLY A 566 -18.04 -27.10 -1.36
CA GLY A 566 -17.31 -28.06 -0.59
C GLY A 566 -17.83 -28.15 0.86
N GLN A 567 -18.03 -27.01 1.50
CA GLN A 567 -18.57 -26.86 2.85
C GLN A 567 -20.00 -27.41 2.94
N ALA A 568 -20.84 -27.16 1.94
CA ALA A 568 -22.22 -27.69 1.88
C ALA A 568 -22.27 -29.23 1.78
N ARG A 569 -21.22 -29.87 1.25
CA ARG A 569 -21.12 -31.33 1.17
C ARG A 569 -20.68 -31.98 2.49
N LEU A 570 -19.98 -31.26 3.36
CA LEU A 570 -19.43 -31.79 4.62
C LEU A 570 -20.49 -32.43 5.55
N PRO A 571 -21.67 -31.82 5.77
CA PRO A 571 -22.72 -32.41 6.59
C PRO A 571 -23.14 -33.81 6.12
N SER A 572 -23.16 -34.06 4.80
CA SER A 572 -23.54 -35.38 4.26
C SER A 572 -22.57 -36.50 4.65
N TYR A 573 -21.28 -36.18 4.81
CA TYR A 573 -20.30 -37.15 5.31
C TYR A 573 -20.50 -37.44 6.80
N TYR A 574 -20.78 -36.40 7.59
CA TYR A 574 -21.07 -36.55 9.01
C TYR A 574 -22.35 -37.34 9.26
N GLU A 575 -23.44 -37.04 8.54
CA GLU A 575 -24.70 -37.79 8.62
C GLU A 575 -24.51 -39.27 8.27
N TYR A 576 -23.75 -39.59 7.22
CA TYR A 576 -23.46 -40.97 6.86
C TYR A 576 -22.68 -41.71 7.96
N LEU A 577 -21.66 -41.07 8.55
CA LEU A 577 -20.86 -41.66 9.61
C LEU A 577 -21.69 -41.89 10.88
N LEU A 578 -22.54 -40.92 11.26
CA LEU A 578 -23.46 -41.04 12.39
C LEU A 578 -24.43 -42.21 12.20
N ALA A 579 -25.06 -42.30 11.01
CA ALA A 579 -25.96 -43.41 10.70
C ALA A 579 -25.25 -44.77 10.78
N LYS A 580 -24.02 -44.86 10.26
CA LYS A 580 -23.21 -46.09 10.33
C LYS A 580 -22.77 -46.43 11.75
N GLU A 581 -22.47 -45.43 12.57
CA GLU A 581 -22.14 -45.63 13.99
C GLU A 581 -23.33 -46.21 14.76
N GLU A 582 -24.54 -45.68 14.54
CA GLU A 582 -25.76 -46.23 15.12
C GLU A 582 -26.03 -47.68 14.68
N GLU A 583 -25.81 -48.00 13.40
CA GLU A 583 -25.91 -49.37 12.88
C GLU A 583 -24.91 -50.31 13.57
N LEU A 584 -23.65 -49.89 13.74
CA LEU A 584 -22.63 -50.65 14.44
C LEU A 584 -22.99 -50.90 15.91
N ILE A 585 -23.56 -49.90 16.59
CA ILE A 585 -24.04 -50.06 17.98
C ILE A 585 -25.18 -51.09 18.03
N LYS A 586 -26.15 -51.03 17.10
CA LYS A 586 -27.25 -52.01 17.01
C LYS A 586 -26.71 -53.43 16.78
N ILE A 587 -25.77 -53.60 15.85
CA ILE A 587 -25.15 -54.90 15.56
C ILE A 587 -24.40 -55.42 16.79
N LYS A 588 -23.63 -54.56 17.47
CA LYS A 588 -22.89 -54.92 18.69
C LYS A 588 -23.82 -55.41 19.79
N ASN A 589 -24.89 -54.67 20.08
CA ASN A 589 -25.86 -55.04 21.12
C ASN A 589 -26.57 -56.36 20.77
N ASN A 590 -26.94 -56.57 19.51
CA ASN A 590 -27.51 -57.83 19.06
C ASN A 590 -26.52 -58.98 19.25
N LEU A 591 -25.25 -58.80 18.87
CA LEU A 591 -24.21 -59.81 18.99
C LEU A 591 -24.00 -60.22 20.46
N GLU A 592 -23.99 -59.26 21.38
CA GLU A 592 -23.92 -59.51 22.82
C GLU A 592 -25.10 -60.33 23.33
N GLN A 593 -26.33 -60.06 22.86
CA GLN A 593 -27.50 -60.89 23.18
C GLN A 593 -27.34 -62.33 22.70
N PHE A 594 -26.86 -62.54 21.48
CA PHE A 594 -26.64 -63.89 20.94
C PHE A 594 -25.52 -64.64 21.68
N LEU A 595 -24.47 -63.94 22.13
CA LEU A 595 -23.43 -64.53 22.98
C LEU A 595 -24.01 -64.97 24.33
N ASN A 596 -24.78 -64.12 25.00
CA ASN A 596 -25.42 -64.49 26.28
C ASN A 596 -26.36 -65.70 26.14
N VAL A 597 -27.14 -65.76 25.05
CA VAL A 597 -28.00 -66.91 24.76
C VAL A 597 -27.16 -68.17 24.51
N LYS A 598 -26.07 -68.07 23.76
CA LYS A 598 -25.13 -69.19 23.52
C LYS A 598 -24.58 -69.73 24.84
N ASP A 599 -24.13 -68.86 25.73
CA ASP A 599 -23.55 -69.25 27.02
C ASP A 599 -24.60 -69.94 27.91
N SER A 600 -25.85 -69.44 27.95
CA SER A 600 -26.94 -70.09 28.70
C SER A 600 -27.29 -71.50 28.17
N TYR A 601 -27.30 -71.68 26.85
CA TYR A 601 -27.49 -73.01 26.26
C TYR A 601 -26.30 -73.95 26.52
N TYR A 602 -25.09 -73.40 26.62
CA TYR A 602 -23.88 -74.15 26.94
C TYR A 602 -23.93 -74.70 28.36
N ASP A 603 -24.30 -73.85 29.33
CA ASP A 603 -24.51 -74.26 30.72
C ASP A 603 -25.62 -75.31 30.85
N SER A 604 -26.73 -75.13 30.12
CA SER A 604 -27.84 -76.09 30.11
C SER A 604 -27.43 -77.46 29.54
N TRP A 605 -26.62 -77.45 28.48
CA TRP A 605 -26.06 -78.67 27.91
C TRP A 605 -25.12 -79.40 28.89
N GLN A 606 -24.22 -78.66 29.56
CA GLN A 606 -23.35 -79.24 30.59
C GLN A 606 -24.14 -79.85 31.77
N ASN A 607 -25.19 -79.16 32.22
CA ASN A 607 -26.05 -79.66 33.29
C ASN A 607 -26.79 -80.95 32.88
N ALA A 608 -27.28 -81.04 31.64
CA ALA A 608 -27.92 -82.26 31.12
C ALA A 608 -26.94 -83.46 31.11
N ILE A 609 -25.69 -83.25 30.69
CA ILE A 609 -24.62 -84.27 30.75
C ILE A 609 -24.39 -84.71 32.19
N LEU A 610 -24.28 -83.76 33.13
CA LEU A 610 -24.05 -84.07 34.53
C LEU A 610 -25.18 -84.92 35.12
N ILE A 611 -26.44 -84.56 34.86
CA ILE A 611 -27.61 -85.32 35.31
C ILE A 611 -27.62 -86.73 34.70
N SER A 612 -27.36 -86.85 33.40
CA SER A 612 -27.27 -88.13 32.69
C SER A 612 -26.21 -89.03 33.33
N SER A 613 -25.02 -88.50 33.65
CA SER A 613 -23.95 -89.26 34.30
C SER A 613 -24.32 -89.77 35.70
N LYS A 614 -24.98 -88.94 36.52
CA LYS A 614 -25.44 -89.32 37.87
C LYS A 614 -26.52 -90.40 37.83
N LEU A 615 -27.46 -90.31 36.90
CA LEU A 615 -28.50 -91.33 36.76
C LEU A 615 -27.93 -92.68 36.34
N VAL A 616 -26.88 -92.71 35.50
CA VAL A 616 -26.17 -93.95 35.16
C VAL A 616 -25.51 -94.56 36.39
N THR A 617 -24.86 -93.76 37.24
CA THR A 617 -24.25 -94.27 38.48
C THR A 617 -25.29 -94.83 39.45
N ASP A 618 -26.43 -94.16 39.61
CA ASP A 618 -27.50 -94.59 40.52
C ASP A 618 -28.16 -95.90 40.06
N ILE A 619 -28.36 -96.09 38.75
CA ILE A 619 -28.86 -97.35 38.18
C ILE A 619 -27.93 -98.52 38.52
N ASN A 620 -26.63 -98.33 38.35
CA ASN A 620 -25.65 -99.39 38.59
C ASN A 620 -25.64 -99.82 40.06
N LEU A 621 -25.72 -98.88 41.00
CA LEU A 621 -25.77 -99.16 42.44
C LEU A 621 -27.01 -99.97 42.86
N GLU A 622 -28.19 -99.63 42.34
CA GLU A 622 -29.42 -100.39 42.64
C GLU A 622 -29.45 -101.77 41.98
N MET A 623 -28.82 -101.94 40.80
CA MET A 623 -28.63 -103.26 40.18
C MET A 623 -27.74 -104.17 41.02
N GLU A 624 -26.74 -103.62 41.70
CA GLU A 624 -25.84 -104.41 42.55
C GLU A 624 -26.53 -104.85 43.86
N LYS A 625 -27.35 -103.97 44.45
CA LYS A 625 -28.18 -104.32 45.62
C LYS A 625 -29.20 -105.42 45.34
N THR A 626 -29.92 -105.33 44.21
CA THR A 626 -30.90 -106.37 43.81
C THR A 626 -30.25 -107.74 43.66
N LYS A 627 -29.02 -107.78 43.12
CA LYS A 627 -28.26 -109.02 43.00
C LYS A 627 -27.90 -109.66 44.35
N GLN A 628 -27.55 -108.85 45.36
CA GLN A 628 -27.26 -109.36 46.71
C GLN A 628 -28.50 -109.92 47.41
N LEU A 629 -29.63 -109.22 47.33
CA LEU A 629 -30.89 -109.68 47.93
C LEU A 629 -31.39 -111.00 47.32
N ALA A 630 -31.20 -111.19 46.01
CA ALA A 630 -31.56 -112.43 45.33
C ALA A 630 -30.78 -113.65 45.84
N LEU A 631 -29.48 -113.48 46.15
CA LEU A 631 -28.65 -114.55 46.73
C LEU A 631 -29.11 -114.96 48.13
N GLN A 632 -29.54 -113.99 48.95
CA GLN A 632 -30.04 -114.27 50.30
C GLN A 632 -31.37 -115.04 50.27
N SER A 633 -32.28 -114.70 49.35
CA SER A 633 -33.55 -115.43 49.18
C SER A 633 -33.33 -116.89 48.75
N GLN A 634 -32.37 -117.15 47.85
CA GLN A 634 -32.03 -118.50 47.42
C GLN A 634 -31.57 -119.38 48.60
N SER A 635 -30.68 -118.86 49.45
CA SER A 635 -30.18 -119.60 50.64
C SER A 635 -31.30 -119.92 51.63
N ASN A 636 -32.21 -118.97 51.84
CA ASN A 636 -33.30 -119.12 52.79
C ASN A 636 -34.37 -120.13 52.32
N ALA A 637 -34.56 -120.26 51.00
CA ALA A 637 -35.43 -121.27 50.40
C ALA A 637 -34.88 -122.70 50.59
N ASP A 638 -33.56 -122.88 50.51
CA ASP A 638 -32.92 -124.19 50.68
C ASP A 638 -33.05 -124.71 52.14
N GLU A 639 -32.93 -123.84 53.14
CA GLU A 639 -33.11 -124.19 54.56
C GLU A 639 -34.55 -124.64 54.87
N LEU A 640 -35.55 -123.99 54.26
CA LEU A 640 -36.97 -124.36 54.39
C LEU A 640 -37.26 -125.80 53.90
N ALA A 641 -36.58 -126.24 52.84
CA ALA A 641 -36.78 -127.58 52.29
C ALA A 641 -36.27 -128.68 53.24
N VAL A 642 -35.16 -128.43 53.95
CA VAL A 642 -34.56 -129.38 54.89
C VAL A 642 -35.47 -129.64 56.10
N ILE A 643 -36.06 -128.58 56.67
CA ILE A 643 -36.92 -128.68 57.86
C ILE A 643 -38.24 -129.40 57.52
N LYS A 644 -38.83 -129.14 56.33
CA LYS A 644 -40.03 -129.86 55.86
C LYS A 644 -39.83 -131.38 55.84
N ASN A 645 -38.71 -131.85 55.30
CA ASN A 645 -38.39 -133.28 55.25
C ASN A 645 -38.22 -133.95 56.63
N LYS A 646 -37.60 -133.26 57.60
CA LYS A 646 -37.46 -133.80 58.97
C LYS A 646 -38.80 -133.99 59.66
N LEU A 647 -39.76 -133.11 59.39
CA LEU A 647 -41.08 -133.11 60.02
C LEU A 647 -41.93 -134.30 59.55
N ASP A 648 -41.85 -134.69 58.28
CA ASP A 648 -42.61 -135.81 57.74
C ASP A 648 -42.13 -137.18 58.24
N LEU A 649 -40.81 -137.39 58.39
CA LEU A 649 -40.24 -138.63 58.94
C LEU A 649 -40.71 -138.93 60.37
N LYS A 650 -40.88 -137.91 61.20
CA LYS A 650 -41.30 -138.09 62.60
C LYS A 650 -42.79 -138.41 62.73
N LYS A 651 -43.64 -137.94 61.83
CA LYS A 651 -45.07 -138.29 61.80
C LYS A 651 -45.28 -139.79 61.51
N THR A 652 -44.51 -140.36 60.59
CA THR A 652 -44.61 -141.79 60.26
C THR A 652 -44.27 -142.69 61.46
N SER A 653 -43.32 -142.28 62.30
CA SER A 653 -42.92 -143.04 63.49
C SER A 653 -44.00 -143.12 64.57
N ILE A 654 -44.82 -142.06 64.73
CA ILE A 654 -45.94 -142.07 65.69
C ILE A 654 -46.99 -143.11 65.30
N SER A 655 -47.33 -143.19 64.01
CA SER A 655 -48.39 -144.09 63.52
C SER A 655 -48.08 -145.57 63.74
N VAL A 656 -46.80 -145.96 63.76
CA VAL A 656 -46.38 -147.36 63.97
C VAL A 656 -46.58 -147.79 65.42
N GLU A 657 -46.31 -146.90 66.37
CA GLU A 657 -46.32 -147.24 67.79
C GLU A 657 -47.74 -147.27 68.38
N GLU A 658 -48.67 -146.47 67.84
CA GLU A 658 -50.11 -146.56 68.17
C GLU A 658 -50.71 -147.94 67.81
N ALA A 659 -50.24 -148.56 66.72
CA ALA A 659 -50.73 -149.87 66.28
C ALA A 659 -50.30 -151.01 67.22
N LYS A 660 -49.09 -150.95 67.78
CA LYS A 660 -48.58 -151.97 68.72
C LYS A 660 -49.36 -151.99 70.04
N ILE A 661 -49.68 -150.81 70.58
CA ILE A 661 -50.44 -150.67 71.84
C ILE A 661 -51.83 -151.30 71.70
N LYS A 662 -52.48 -151.18 70.53
CA LYS A 662 -53.81 -151.72 70.29
C LYS A 662 -53.84 -153.25 70.32
N ASN A 663 -52.83 -153.90 69.74
CA ASN A 663 -52.75 -155.36 69.63
C ASN A 663 -52.56 -156.05 71.00
N LEU A 664 -51.74 -155.47 71.88
CA LEU A 664 -51.51 -155.99 73.24
C LEU A 664 -52.78 -156.00 74.11
N LYS A 665 -53.74 -155.08 73.89
CA LYS A 665 -55.00 -155.03 74.64
C LYS A 665 -55.97 -156.15 74.27
N GLU A 666 -55.94 -156.69 73.05
CA GLU A 666 -56.84 -157.79 72.63
C GLU A 666 -56.45 -159.14 73.23
N ILE A 667 -55.16 -159.40 73.43
CA ILE A 667 -54.62 -160.68 73.94
C ILE A 667 -55.00 -160.93 75.41
N LEU A 668 -55.18 -159.87 76.22
CA LEU A 668 -55.46 -159.98 77.66
C LEU A 668 -56.90 -160.40 78.01
N LYS A 669 -57.85 -160.31 77.08
CA LYS A 669 -59.29 -160.51 77.32
C LYS A 669 -59.70 -161.98 77.59
N PRO A 670 -59.37 -162.96 76.72
CA PRO A 670 -59.81 -164.35 76.89
C PRO A 670 -59.13 -165.07 78.07
N LEU A 671 -57.93 -164.63 78.44
CA LEU A 671 -57.16 -165.20 79.54
C LEU A 671 -57.83 -164.99 80.92
N ASN A 672 -58.60 -163.90 81.08
CA ASN A 672 -59.35 -163.60 82.30
C ASN A 672 -60.58 -164.51 82.48
N GLU A 673 -61.28 -164.88 81.41
CA GLU A 673 -62.52 -165.66 81.48
C GLU A 673 -62.28 -167.13 81.85
N HIS A 674 -61.13 -167.68 81.45
CA HIS A 674 -60.75 -169.06 81.78
C HIS A 674 -60.47 -169.28 83.27
N ILE A 675 -59.85 -168.30 83.93
CA ILE A 675 -59.51 -168.36 85.36
C ILE A 675 -60.76 -168.46 86.24
N ILE A 676 -61.84 -167.75 85.86
CA ILE A 676 -63.11 -167.71 86.62
C ILE A 676 -63.89 -169.04 86.54
N LYS A 677 -63.80 -169.77 85.43
CA LYS A 677 -64.51 -171.06 85.24
C LYS A 677 -63.90 -172.21 86.06
N LEU A 678 -62.60 -172.17 86.32
CA LEU A 678 -61.91 -173.20 87.11
C LEU A 678 -62.25 -173.12 88.60
N GLU A 679 -62.51 -171.92 89.13
CA GLU A 679 -62.90 -171.73 90.54
C GLU A 679 -64.27 -172.33 90.88
N SER A 680 -65.25 -172.25 89.97
CA SER A 680 -66.62 -172.72 90.25
C SER A 680 -66.74 -174.25 90.25
N SER A 681 -65.91 -174.97 89.50
CA SER A 681 -65.91 -176.44 89.48
C SER A 681 -65.35 -177.06 90.76
N ILE A 682 -64.35 -176.43 91.38
CA ILE A 682 -63.75 -176.94 92.63
C ILE A 682 -64.77 -176.91 93.79
N HIS A 683 -65.66 -175.92 93.80
CA HIS A 683 -66.61 -175.72 94.90
C HIS A 683 -67.79 -176.72 94.90
N ASN A 684 -68.19 -177.24 93.74
CA ASN A 684 -69.36 -178.12 93.62
C ASN A 684 -69.08 -179.56 94.08
N ASP A 685 -67.85 -180.05 93.86
CA ASP A 685 -67.44 -181.42 94.21
C ASP A 685 -67.30 -181.63 95.74
N GLU A 686 -67.01 -180.57 96.50
CA GLU A 686 -66.90 -180.64 97.97
C GLU A 686 -68.26 -180.85 98.65
N LEU A 687 -69.37 -180.39 98.04
CA LEU A 687 -70.71 -180.44 98.64
C LEU A 687 -71.37 -181.83 98.56
N GLN A 688 -71.02 -182.64 97.55
CA GLN A 688 -71.59 -183.98 97.36
C GLN A 688 -71.08 -184.99 98.40
N LEU A 689 -69.82 -184.86 98.84
CA LEU A 689 -69.20 -185.75 99.82
C LEU A 689 -69.92 -185.73 101.16
N ALA A 690 -70.32 -184.55 101.63
CA ALA A 690 -70.94 -184.37 102.95
C ALA A 690 -72.35 -185.00 103.09
N ARG A 691 -73.10 -185.18 101.99
CA ARG A 691 -74.47 -185.72 102.01
C ARG A 691 -74.53 -187.24 102.16
N LEU A 692 -73.54 -187.95 101.64
CA LEU A 692 -73.53 -189.42 101.63
C LEU A 692 -73.19 -190.01 103.01
N GLU A 693 -72.40 -189.31 103.82
CA GLU A 693 -72.02 -189.77 105.16
C GLU A 693 -73.19 -189.79 106.16
N THR A 694 -74.15 -188.87 106.03
CA THR A 694 -75.27 -188.74 106.98
C THR A 694 -76.37 -189.79 106.80
N GLN A 695 -76.60 -190.28 105.58
CA GLN A 695 -77.63 -191.29 105.31
C GLN A 695 -77.28 -192.67 105.86
N LEU A 696 -75.99 -192.99 105.95
CA LEU A 696 -75.51 -194.27 106.46
C LEU A 696 -75.82 -194.47 107.95
N VAL A 697 -75.85 -193.37 108.72
CA VAL A 697 -76.05 -193.41 110.17
C VAL A 697 -77.50 -193.78 110.54
N ASN A 698 -78.49 -193.15 109.91
CA ASN A 698 -79.91 -193.38 110.22
C ASN A 698 -80.42 -194.79 109.88
N LEU A 699 -79.79 -195.46 108.92
CA LEU A 699 -80.19 -196.81 108.50
C LEU A 699 -79.84 -197.89 109.53
N LYS A 700 -78.85 -197.65 110.40
CA LYS A 700 -78.48 -198.60 111.46
C LYS A 700 -79.47 -198.61 112.64
N GLU A 701 -80.02 -197.46 113.05
CA GLU A 701 -80.89 -197.38 114.24
C GLU A 701 -82.25 -198.07 114.09
N LYS A 702 -82.87 -197.99 112.90
CA LYS A 702 -84.20 -198.59 112.66
C LYS A 702 -84.21 -200.12 112.72
N TYR A 703 -83.07 -200.75 112.48
CA TYR A 703 -82.99 -202.20 112.48
C TYR A 703 -83.10 -202.78 113.89
N GLN A 704 -82.48 -202.14 114.89
CA GLN A 704 -82.39 -202.68 116.25
C GLN A 704 -83.72 -202.78 117.02
N THR A 705 -84.70 -201.92 116.72
CA THR A 705 -85.94 -201.85 117.51
C THR A 705 -86.99 -202.89 117.10
N ILE A 706 -86.93 -203.43 115.88
CA ILE A 706 -87.99 -204.26 115.30
C ILE A 706 -87.73 -205.78 115.47
N THR A 707 -86.48 -206.23 115.45
CA THR A 707 -86.14 -207.67 115.39
C THR A 707 -85.81 -208.32 116.74
N LYS A 708 -85.52 -207.54 117.79
CA LYS A 708 -84.95 -208.03 119.08
C LYS A 708 -83.66 -208.86 118.96
N GLN A 709 -83.17 -208.97 117.74
CA GLN A 709 -81.86 -209.40 117.36
C GLN A 709 -81.25 -208.31 116.48
N GLU A 710 -79.93 -208.39 116.39
CA GLU A 710 -79.15 -207.94 115.24
C GLU A 710 -78.72 -206.46 115.18
N LEU A 711 -77.67 -206.12 114.42
CA LEU A 711 -77.05 -206.81 113.28
C LEU A 711 -75.56 -207.14 113.46
N PRO A 712 -75.06 -208.31 113.02
CA PRO A 712 -73.69 -208.39 112.53
C PRO A 712 -73.59 -207.66 111.18
N ASP A 713 -72.53 -206.86 110.96
CA ASP A 713 -71.76 -206.91 109.70
C ASP A 713 -70.62 -205.87 109.63
N ASN A 714 -69.39 -206.39 109.76
CA ASN A 714 -68.38 -206.24 108.71
C ASN A 714 -69.06 -206.72 107.41
N THR A 715 -68.93 -206.11 106.23
CA THR A 715 -67.86 -206.52 105.33
C THR A 715 -68.01 -205.88 103.96
N ASP A 716 -66.86 -205.57 103.36
CA ASP A 716 -66.66 -205.51 101.91
C ASP A 716 -67.44 -206.63 101.20
N ILE A 717 -68.57 -206.32 100.56
CA ILE A 717 -69.06 -207.14 99.46
C ILE A 717 -69.49 -206.22 98.33
N THR A 718 -68.77 -206.37 97.23
CA THR A 718 -69.07 -205.81 95.93
C THR A 718 -70.02 -206.79 95.23
N TYR A 719 -71.23 -206.33 94.93
CA TYR A 719 -72.14 -207.06 94.06
C TYR A 719 -71.93 -206.64 92.62
N THR A 720 -71.80 -207.64 91.76
CA THR A 720 -71.86 -207.43 90.32
C THR A 720 -73.31 -207.33 89.88
N THR A 721 -73.53 -206.59 88.80
CA THR A 721 -74.85 -206.10 88.35
C THR A 721 -75.89 -207.21 88.08
N SER A 722 -75.45 -208.47 87.97
CA SER A 722 -76.29 -209.62 87.67
C SER A 722 -77.03 -210.17 88.90
N GLU A 723 -76.46 -210.07 90.10
CA GLU A 723 -77.04 -210.65 91.33
C GLU A 723 -78.11 -209.74 91.93
N ILE A 724 -77.89 -208.42 91.83
CA ILE A 724 -78.89 -207.41 92.18
C ILE A 724 -80.16 -207.55 91.31
N ARG A 725 -80.03 -208.05 90.08
CA ARG A 725 -81.19 -208.34 89.21
C ARG A 725 -82.04 -209.49 89.73
N GLN A 726 -81.44 -210.52 90.34
CA GLN A 726 -82.20 -211.65 90.87
C GLN A 726 -83.00 -211.27 92.11
N PHE A 727 -82.40 -210.53 93.05
CA PHE A 727 -83.14 -210.05 94.21
C PHE A 727 -84.23 -209.04 93.83
N ARG A 728 -84.00 -208.21 92.81
CA ARG A 728 -85.07 -207.37 92.23
C ARG A 728 -86.20 -208.20 91.60
N ALA A 729 -85.94 -209.41 91.12
CA ALA A 729 -86.95 -210.28 90.51
C ALA A 729 -87.79 -211.07 91.54
N GLU A 730 -87.20 -211.49 92.67
CA GLU A 730 -87.95 -212.07 93.81
C GLU A 730 -88.75 -211.01 94.57
N LEU A 731 -88.21 -209.79 94.73
CA LEU A 731 -88.88 -208.69 95.42
C LEU A 731 -90.03 -208.12 94.57
N ALA A 732 -89.90 -208.11 93.24
CA ALA A 732 -91.00 -207.76 92.33
C ALA A 732 -92.21 -208.71 92.48
N LYS A 733 -91.99 -210.02 92.72
CA LYS A 733 -93.09 -210.98 92.96
C LYS A 733 -93.82 -210.74 94.29
N LEU A 734 -93.10 -210.44 95.37
CA LEU A 734 -93.72 -210.16 96.67
C LEU A 734 -94.44 -208.80 96.71
N VAL A 735 -94.04 -207.81 95.91
CA VAL A 735 -94.75 -206.52 95.83
C VAL A 735 -95.98 -206.59 94.92
N GLU A 736 -95.95 -207.44 93.88
CA GLU A 736 -97.14 -207.78 93.07
C GLU A 736 -98.24 -208.47 93.92
N GLU A 737 -97.88 -209.19 94.98
CA GLU A 737 -98.81 -209.76 95.98
C GLU A 737 -99.32 -208.75 97.04
N LEU A 738 -98.58 -207.65 97.30
CA LEU A 738 -99.00 -206.57 98.21
C LEU A 738 -99.79 -205.45 97.50
N ALA A 739 -99.65 -205.28 96.17
CA ALA A 739 -100.31 -204.25 95.37
C ALA A 739 -101.72 -204.60 94.85
N LEU A 740 -102.27 -205.79 95.16
CA LEU A 740 -103.72 -206.06 95.12
C LEU A 740 -104.48 -205.41 96.31
N ILE A 741 -103.74 -204.78 97.22
CA ILE A 741 -104.25 -203.91 98.30
C ILE A 741 -103.94 -202.47 97.88
N GLY A 742 -104.88 -201.85 97.16
CA GLY A 742 -104.62 -200.69 96.32
C GLY A 742 -104.40 -199.34 97.02
N THR A 743 -104.06 -198.33 96.20
CA THR A 743 -104.84 -197.08 96.01
C THR A 743 -104.27 -196.25 94.83
N VAL A 744 -105.16 -196.05 93.84
CA VAL A 744 -105.42 -194.95 92.88
C VAL A 744 -104.29 -194.11 92.23
N ASP A 745 -104.42 -194.03 90.89
CA ASP A 745 -103.70 -193.32 89.83
C ASP A 745 -104.10 -191.82 89.66
N LEU A 746 -103.22 -191.00 89.06
CA LEU A 746 -103.47 -189.61 88.58
C LEU A 746 -102.49 -189.22 87.43
N ASP A 747 -102.29 -190.16 86.51
CA ASP A 747 -102.16 -190.02 85.06
C ASP A 747 -102.57 -188.68 84.42
N SER A 748 -101.99 -188.38 83.26
CA SER A 748 -102.71 -188.11 81.99
C SER A 748 -103.79 -187.01 81.92
N ILE A 749 -104.00 -186.22 82.98
CA ILE A 749 -105.08 -185.23 83.11
C ILE A 749 -104.70 -183.84 82.60
N THR A 750 -103.42 -183.43 82.60
CA THR A 750 -103.10 -182.01 82.33
C THR A 750 -102.62 -181.72 80.90
N GLU A 751 -101.95 -182.66 80.23
CA GLU A 751 -101.61 -182.50 78.80
C GLU A 751 -102.87 -182.41 77.91
N TYR A 752 -104.01 -182.95 78.35
CA TYR A 752 -105.33 -182.74 77.73
C TYR A 752 -105.98 -181.39 78.13
N LYS A 753 -105.78 -180.88 79.35
CA LYS A 753 -106.33 -179.59 79.80
C LYS A 753 -105.73 -178.39 79.06
N GLU A 754 -104.42 -178.40 78.83
CA GLU A 754 -103.73 -177.24 78.21
C GLU A 754 -104.18 -176.95 76.78
N ILE A 755 -104.66 -177.98 76.05
CA ILE A 755 -105.12 -177.84 74.64
C ILE A 755 -106.65 -177.73 74.54
N THR A 756 -107.41 -178.33 75.46
CA THR A 756 -108.89 -178.28 75.41
C THR A 756 -109.44 -176.92 75.87
N ASP A 757 -108.83 -176.28 76.88
CA ASP A 757 -109.33 -175.01 77.43
C ASP A 757 -109.17 -173.82 76.46
N ARG A 758 -108.19 -173.88 75.54
CA ARG A 758 -107.96 -172.82 74.53
C ARG A 758 -108.98 -172.87 73.39
N VAL A 759 -109.54 -174.04 73.08
CA VAL A 759 -110.45 -174.25 71.93
C VAL A 759 -111.91 -174.05 72.34
N ASP A 760 -112.34 -174.50 73.52
CA ASP A 760 -113.72 -174.29 74.01
C ASP A 760 -114.03 -172.81 74.27
N PHE A 761 -113.03 -172.03 74.69
CA PHE A 761 -113.16 -170.59 74.89
C PHE A 761 -113.47 -169.82 73.60
N LEU A 762 -112.96 -170.26 72.44
CA LEU A 762 -113.18 -169.60 71.15
C LEU A 762 -114.46 -170.07 70.42
N LEU A 763 -114.95 -171.30 70.68
CA LEU A 763 -116.18 -171.82 70.06
C LEU A 763 -117.48 -171.34 70.72
N LYS A 764 -117.51 -171.03 72.03
CA LYS A 764 -118.75 -170.61 72.71
C LYS A 764 -119.15 -169.15 72.44
N GLN A 765 -118.19 -168.24 72.29
CA GLN A 765 -118.45 -166.85 71.86
C GLN A 765 -119.04 -166.77 70.43
N LEU A 766 -118.86 -167.80 69.60
CA LEU A 766 -119.47 -167.88 68.26
C LEU A 766 -120.93 -168.42 68.34
N GLY A 767 -121.30 -169.09 69.44
CA GLY A 767 -122.66 -169.56 69.75
C GLY A 767 -123.62 -168.45 70.20
N ASP A 768 -123.11 -167.39 70.83
CA ASP A 768 -123.84 -166.13 71.07
C ASP A 768 -124.49 -165.57 69.80
N ILE A 769 -123.90 -165.82 68.63
CA ILE A 769 -124.28 -165.10 67.42
C ILE A 769 -125.34 -165.87 66.59
N LYS A 770 -125.56 -167.17 66.83
CA LYS A 770 -126.55 -167.97 66.08
C LYS A 770 -127.92 -168.12 66.75
N MET A 771 -128.03 -168.24 68.09
CA MET A 771 -129.37 -168.34 68.73
C MET A 771 -130.05 -166.98 68.95
N GLY A 772 -129.29 -165.88 68.97
CA GLY A 772 -129.85 -164.54 68.73
C GLY A 772 -130.50 -164.37 67.34
N LYS A 773 -130.29 -165.29 66.38
CA LYS A 773 -130.94 -165.26 65.06
C LYS A 773 -132.24 -166.08 64.99
N GLU A 774 -132.45 -167.07 65.87
CA GLU A 774 -133.74 -167.80 65.98
C GLU A 774 -134.79 -167.03 66.81
N ALA A 775 -134.44 -165.83 67.31
CA ALA A 775 -135.34 -164.76 67.75
C ALA A 775 -136.48 -164.37 66.79
N LEU A 776 -136.72 -165.04 65.67
CA LEU A 776 -137.59 -164.51 64.62
C LEU A 776 -138.54 -165.52 63.98
N GLU A 777 -138.43 -166.82 64.28
CA GLU A 777 -139.29 -167.85 63.62
C GLU A 777 -140.28 -168.60 64.53
N GLU A 778 -140.07 -168.75 65.84
CA GLU A 778 -141.05 -169.44 66.73
C GLU A 778 -141.80 -168.50 67.70
N LEU A 779 -142.22 -167.35 67.18
CA LEU A 779 -143.39 -166.61 67.67
C LEU A 779 -144.36 -166.39 66.50
N LEU A 780 -144.68 -167.51 65.84
CA LEU A 780 -145.98 -167.79 65.21
C LEU A 780 -146.79 -168.65 66.18
#